data_AF-A0A370F700-F1
#
_entry.id   AF-A0A370F700-F1
#
_cell.length_a   1.000
_cell.length_b   1.000
_cell.length_c   1.000
_cell.angle_alpha   90.00
_cell.angle_beta   90.00
_cell.angle_gamma   90.00
#
_symmetry.space_group_name_H-M   'P 1'
#
loop_
_entity.id
_entity.type
_entity.pdbx_description
1 polymer ?
#
loop_
_entity_poly.entity_id
_entity_poly.type
_entity_poly.pdbx_seq_one_letter_code
_entity_poly.pdbx_strand_id
1 'polypeptide(L)'
;MAARHSMRLSTPSDDGKFATPRPLNSRLPDAPAAVPLYGKHGRTVLLALDFDAKRHGAAQVDADVERVLAWLHECGGRAVTDRSTSGGRHVLVPLPTDTPLRVEGLRELLDALEKRLPTLDKSPMLGSSHGCISVPGSLCREGGHRRLDGPLAAAVEAFTLRSDRGVVARLVALLGGADTRRSRPRTAVAVVEAALVCEERLVGVGDDRRLHPRYRLVSAIPTLVATFARTGKITDTSRWPSPSEARQSVISSAVLRGASARDIEAALRTADYAGLRGAYARYGSSTTIAKALRRDVAKALTWAARASSQFRDLAHENKHTGGAGGTRVPRTTDFRNDPIRRRWLAAAHMWIDQEFLGSRQRPILLAVVQALAYTSALAGELVEGVPVVAVGGRSLSHSAGLMSESTVWAALRLLRDALGSPVLRIARGAGQLPDRYALTTPAGAAADGPDRVALERARVEPVHHAWSVIGLRGRTLYDLIRSGQVTTVPDALAAAKLGQSAGYATLTDLRVAGLITLDKGSLALGDRTLDDVAADAGLAIVAAERIVRHRAERLVWHAWLECRFGPPPADQDTADQRGATLAAAIAAAPVLDAQDSELIWAATMAAGPPPADPLLDALDLLSDALGAVIVAAPS
;
A
#
# COMPACT_ATOMS: atom_id res chain seq x y z
N MET A 1 2.85 -7.49 27.46
CA MET A 1 1.99 -8.62 27.02
C MET A 1 0.59 -8.19 26.61
N ALA A 2 -0.19 -7.56 27.50
CA ALA A 2 -1.58 -7.20 27.19
C ALA A 2 -1.70 -6.17 26.06
N ALA A 3 -2.62 -6.38 25.11
CA ALA A 3 -2.89 -5.45 24.02
C ALA A 3 -3.78 -4.26 24.45
N ARG A 4 -4.34 -4.31 25.66
CA ARG A 4 -5.15 -3.27 26.30
C ARG A 4 -4.69 -3.14 27.75
N HIS A 5 -4.85 -1.97 28.35
CA HIS A 5 -4.60 -1.74 29.78
C HIS A 5 -5.73 -2.31 30.66
N SER A 6 -6.11 -3.56 30.39
CA SER A 6 -7.21 -4.28 31.05
C SER A 6 -6.94 -5.78 31.03
N MET A 7 -7.46 -6.48 32.03
CA MET A 7 -7.58 -7.93 32.09
C MET A 7 -9.05 -8.35 32.12
N ARG A 8 -9.30 -9.64 31.95
CA ARG A 8 -10.62 -10.26 32.09
C ARG A 8 -10.52 -11.37 33.13
N LEU A 9 -11.41 -11.35 34.11
CA LEU A 9 -11.50 -12.35 35.16
C LEU A 9 -12.54 -13.41 34.79
N SER A 10 -12.34 -14.63 35.29
CA SER A 10 -13.35 -15.67 35.30
C SER A 10 -13.94 -15.76 36.71
N THR A 11 -15.10 -15.15 36.92
CA THR A 11 -15.84 -15.27 38.18
C THR A 11 -16.72 -16.52 38.17
N PRO A 12 -17.15 -17.02 39.34
CA PRO A 12 -18.02 -18.19 39.41
C PRO A 12 -19.32 -18.08 38.59
N SER A 13 -19.81 -16.84 38.38
CA SER A 13 -20.98 -16.52 37.56
C SER A 13 -20.78 -16.66 36.04
N ASP A 14 -19.53 -16.79 35.57
CA ASP A 14 -19.19 -16.65 34.15
C ASP A 14 -19.09 -18.01 33.42
N ASP A 15 -19.55 -19.11 34.04
CA ASP A 15 -19.43 -20.49 33.52
C ASP A 15 -18.00 -20.83 33.05
N GLY A 16 -17.01 -20.35 33.79
CA GLY A 16 -15.60 -20.53 33.46
C GLY A 16 -15.09 -19.64 32.31
N LYS A 17 -15.89 -18.73 31.75
CA LYS A 17 -15.45 -17.78 30.71
C LYS A 17 -14.74 -16.58 31.34
N PHE A 18 -13.84 -15.95 30.58
CA PHE A 18 -13.21 -14.67 30.96
C PHE A 18 -14.10 -13.51 30.49
N ALA A 19 -15.23 -13.29 31.18
CA ALA A 19 -16.23 -12.30 30.75
C ALA A 19 -16.07 -10.95 31.46
N THR A 20 -15.65 -10.95 32.72
CA THR A 20 -15.63 -9.76 33.58
C THR A 20 -14.38 -8.88 33.36
N PRO A 21 -14.48 -7.67 32.77
CA PRO A 21 -13.32 -6.81 32.53
C PRO A 21 -12.88 -6.07 33.81
N ARG A 22 -11.56 -5.95 34.02
CA ARG A 22 -10.93 -5.18 35.10
C ARG A 22 -9.72 -4.41 34.59
N PRO A 23 -9.35 -3.27 35.20
CA PRO A 23 -8.10 -2.59 34.86
C PRO A 23 -6.90 -3.45 35.27
N LEU A 24 -5.83 -3.42 34.47
CA LEU A 24 -4.54 -3.98 34.89
C LEU A 24 -3.96 -3.10 36.00
N ASN A 25 -3.52 -3.71 37.10
CA ASN A 25 -2.83 -3.04 38.20
C ASN A 25 -1.77 -4.00 38.80
N SER A 26 -0.98 -3.51 39.75
CA SER A 26 0.12 -4.26 40.37
C SER A 26 -0.32 -5.33 41.38
N ARG A 27 -1.59 -5.32 41.81
CA ARG A 27 -2.14 -6.32 42.73
C ARG A 27 -2.53 -7.56 41.95
N LEU A 28 -2.14 -8.73 42.45
CA LEU A 28 -2.54 -10.01 41.86
C LEU A 28 -4.06 -10.17 41.94
N PRO A 29 -4.71 -10.71 40.90
CA PRO A 29 -6.15 -10.96 40.93
C PRO A 29 -6.48 -12.17 41.81
N ASP A 30 -7.57 -12.09 42.57
CA ASP A 30 -8.05 -13.18 43.43
C ASP A 30 -8.80 -14.29 42.65
N ALA A 31 -8.88 -14.17 41.32
CA ALA A 31 -9.56 -15.10 40.42
C ALA A 31 -8.70 -15.33 39.15
N PRO A 32 -8.91 -16.45 38.41
CA PRO A 32 -8.26 -16.67 37.13
C PRO A 32 -8.40 -15.46 36.20
N ALA A 33 -7.28 -15.02 35.63
CA ALA A 33 -7.21 -13.81 34.82
C ALA A 33 -6.58 -14.08 33.45
N ALA A 34 -7.08 -13.36 32.45
CA ALA A 34 -6.57 -13.38 31.08
C ALA A 34 -6.42 -11.95 30.53
N VAL A 35 -5.46 -11.76 29.64
CA VAL A 35 -5.21 -10.46 28.98
C VAL A 35 -5.74 -10.48 27.55
N PRO A 36 -6.35 -9.38 27.06
CA PRO A 36 -6.76 -9.28 25.66
C PRO A 36 -5.57 -9.38 24.70
N LEU A 37 -5.75 -10.17 23.64
CA LEU A 37 -4.75 -10.39 22.59
C LEU A 37 -4.75 -9.27 21.55
N TYR A 38 -5.89 -8.59 21.37
CA TYR A 38 -6.06 -7.53 20.38
C TYR A 38 -6.36 -6.18 21.02
N GLY A 39 -5.76 -5.12 20.50
CA GLY A 39 -6.09 -3.74 20.87
C GLY A 39 -7.49 -3.33 20.43
N LYS A 40 -7.90 -2.09 20.75
CA LYS A 40 -9.21 -1.55 20.36
C LYS A 40 -9.43 -1.51 18.84
N HIS A 41 -8.35 -1.50 18.06
CA HIS A 41 -8.39 -1.47 16.59
C HIS A 41 -8.27 -2.85 15.94
N GLY A 42 -8.37 -3.94 16.71
CA GLY A 42 -8.27 -5.32 16.20
C GLY A 42 -6.86 -5.69 15.73
N ARG A 43 -5.83 -5.11 16.35
CA ARG A 43 -4.42 -5.34 16.04
C ARG A 43 -3.71 -6.02 17.21
N THR A 44 -2.78 -6.94 16.93
CA THR A 44 -1.97 -7.65 17.91
C THR A 44 -0.47 -7.50 17.63
N VAL A 45 0.32 -7.52 18.70
CA VAL A 45 1.79 -7.64 18.69
C VAL A 45 2.25 -8.90 19.43
N LEU A 46 1.34 -9.87 19.57
CA LEU A 46 1.56 -11.13 20.26
C LEU A 46 0.83 -12.23 19.48
N LEU A 47 1.59 -13.22 18.99
CA LEU A 47 1.02 -14.49 18.56
C LEU A 47 1.01 -15.41 19.79
N ALA A 48 -0.18 -15.78 20.25
CA ALA A 48 -0.34 -16.66 21.41
C ALA A 48 -0.92 -18.00 20.95
N LEU A 49 -0.19 -19.08 21.21
CA LEU A 49 -0.60 -20.44 20.88
C LEU A 49 -0.99 -21.14 22.18
N ASP A 50 -2.24 -21.59 22.27
CA ASP A 50 -2.80 -22.24 23.46
C ASP A 50 -2.90 -23.75 23.23
N PHE A 51 -2.24 -24.55 24.07
CA PHE A 51 -2.20 -26.00 23.95
C PHE A 51 -2.94 -26.65 25.13
N ASP A 52 -4.02 -27.39 24.86
CA ASP A 52 -4.88 -27.99 25.88
C ASP A 52 -4.59 -29.49 26.04
N ALA A 53 -4.33 -29.91 27.28
CA ALA A 53 -4.05 -31.29 27.65
C ALA A 53 -5.31 -32.17 27.76
N LYS A 54 -6.53 -31.61 27.81
CA LYS A 54 -7.77 -32.36 28.10
C LYS A 54 -8.05 -33.54 27.16
N ARG A 55 -7.71 -33.42 25.88
CA ARG A 55 -8.03 -34.45 24.86
C ARG A 55 -6.90 -35.43 24.60
N HIS A 56 -5.65 -34.97 24.66
CA HIS A 56 -4.49 -35.77 24.22
C HIS A 56 -3.42 -35.96 25.31
N GLY A 57 -3.63 -35.42 26.51
CA GLY A 57 -2.71 -35.53 27.63
C GLY A 57 -1.52 -34.58 27.58
N ALA A 58 -0.83 -34.43 28.70
CA ALA A 58 0.29 -33.49 28.87
C ALA A 58 1.53 -33.86 28.02
N ALA A 59 1.79 -35.15 27.81
CA ALA A 59 2.91 -35.61 26.99
C ALA A 59 2.78 -35.18 25.51
N GLN A 60 1.56 -35.22 24.95
CA GLN A 60 1.31 -34.72 23.60
C GLN A 60 1.43 -33.20 23.53
N VAL A 61 0.97 -32.48 24.55
CA VAL A 61 1.16 -31.02 24.65
C VAL A 61 2.65 -30.67 24.64
N ASP A 62 3.48 -31.41 25.38
CA ASP A 62 4.93 -31.20 25.39
C ASP A 62 5.57 -31.45 24.02
N ALA A 63 5.21 -32.53 23.35
CA ALA A 63 5.68 -32.83 22.00
C ALA A 63 5.25 -31.77 20.96
N ASP A 64 4.02 -31.26 21.05
CA ASP A 64 3.51 -30.22 20.15
C ASP A 64 4.18 -28.86 20.41
N VAL A 65 4.44 -28.52 21.69
CA VAL A 65 5.16 -27.30 22.08
C VAL A 65 6.60 -27.34 21.62
N GLU A 66 7.33 -28.44 21.86
CA GLU A 66 8.71 -28.60 21.38
C GLU A 66 8.80 -28.45 19.86
N ARG A 67 7.86 -29.06 19.14
CA ARG A 67 7.79 -28.99 17.67
C ARG A 67 7.59 -27.55 17.19
N VAL A 68 6.64 -26.81 17.75
CA VAL A 68 6.40 -25.43 17.31
C VAL A 68 7.53 -24.49 17.70
N LEU A 69 8.21 -24.73 18.83
CA LEU A 69 9.38 -23.96 19.24
C LEU A 69 10.55 -24.15 18.27
N ALA A 70 10.79 -25.38 17.79
CA ALA A 70 11.80 -25.64 16.76
C ALA A 70 11.50 -24.87 15.47
N TRP A 71 10.25 -24.90 15.00
CA TRP A 71 9.82 -24.15 13.80
C TRP A 71 9.92 -22.64 13.98
N LEU A 72 9.56 -22.12 15.17
CA LEU A 72 9.71 -20.71 15.51
C LEU A 72 11.17 -20.29 15.47
N HIS A 73 12.06 -21.08 16.07
CA HIS A 73 13.49 -20.80 16.08
C HIS A 73 14.08 -20.75 14.66
N GLU A 74 13.74 -21.72 13.79
CA GLU A 74 14.10 -21.73 12.36
C GLU A 74 13.63 -20.46 11.62
N CYS A 75 12.56 -19.83 12.10
CA CYS A 75 11.96 -18.63 11.52
C CYS A 75 12.38 -17.33 12.23
N GLY A 76 13.35 -17.33 13.15
CA GLY A 76 13.77 -16.14 13.90
C GLY A 76 12.75 -15.68 14.95
N GLY A 77 11.93 -16.61 15.43
CA GLY A 77 10.95 -16.40 16.49
C GLY A 77 11.59 -16.43 17.87
N ARG A 78 11.16 -15.52 18.74
CA ARG A 78 11.39 -15.59 20.19
C ARG A 78 10.08 -15.99 20.84
N ALA A 79 10.15 -16.88 21.82
CA ALA A 79 8.98 -17.38 22.52
C ALA A 79 9.19 -17.37 24.03
N VAL A 80 8.11 -17.16 24.75
CA VAL A 80 8.00 -17.39 26.18
C VAL A 80 6.95 -18.47 26.38
N THR A 81 7.25 -19.49 27.17
CA THR A 81 6.30 -20.58 27.44
C THR A 81 5.90 -20.64 28.90
N ASP A 82 4.72 -21.17 29.14
CA ASP A 82 4.23 -21.44 30.48
C ASP A 82 3.46 -22.76 30.54
N ARG A 83 3.18 -23.21 31.76
CA ARG A 83 2.44 -24.43 32.05
C ARG A 83 1.33 -24.19 33.08
N SER A 84 0.13 -24.69 32.79
CA SER A 84 -0.99 -24.76 33.75
C SER A 84 -0.88 -25.97 34.66
N THR A 85 -1.65 -25.97 35.74
CA THR A 85 -1.73 -27.12 36.67
C THR A 85 -2.42 -28.33 36.06
N SER A 86 -3.28 -28.12 35.05
CA SER A 86 -3.89 -29.18 34.23
C SER A 86 -2.97 -29.76 33.16
N GLY A 87 -1.74 -29.25 33.01
CA GLY A 87 -0.78 -29.72 32.01
C GLY A 87 -0.88 -29.05 30.64
N GLY A 88 -1.80 -28.11 30.44
CA GLY A 88 -1.84 -27.25 29.26
C GLY A 88 -0.68 -26.26 29.24
N ARG A 89 -0.32 -25.76 28.06
CA ARG A 89 0.83 -24.87 27.87
C ARG A 89 0.52 -23.73 26.93
N HIS A 90 1.22 -22.62 27.10
CA HIS A 90 1.20 -21.55 26.11
C HIS A 90 2.56 -21.40 25.44
N VAL A 91 2.53 -21.00 24.17
CA VAL A 91 3.69 -20.43 23.47
C VAL A 91 3.35 -19.01 23.07
N LEU A 92 4.01 -18.06 23.71
CA LEU A 92 3.79 -16.63 23.59
C LEU A 92 4.90 -16.03 22.75
N VAL A 93 4.59 -15.61 21.53
CA VAL A 93 5.56 -15.12 20.54
C VAL A 93 5.42 -13.60 20.41
N PRO A 94 6.31 -12.79 21.02
CA PRO A 94 6.25 -11.34 20.93
C PRO A 94 6.60 -10.91 19.50
N LEU A 95 5.67 -10.25 18.82
CA LEU A 95 5.85 -9.76 17.46
C LEU A 95 6.37 -8.31 17.47
N PRO A 96 7.03 -7.85 16.39
CA PRO A 96 7.45 -6.46 16.24
C PRO A 96 6.30 -5.47 16.47
N THR A 97 6.59 -4.37 17.17
CA THR A 97 5.57 -3.35 17.52
C THR A 97 5.22 -2.40 16.39
N ASP A 98 6.13 -2.23 15.44
CA ASP A 98 5.98 -1.39 14.25
C ASP A 98 5.11 -2.03 13.16
N THR A 99 4.94 -3.36 13.23
CA THR A 99 4.26 -4.17 12.23
C THR A 99 3.15 -5.04 12.84
N PRO A 100 2.18 -4.43 13.55
CA PRO A 100 1.13 -5.19 14.23
C PRO A 100 0.20 -5.89 13.24
N LEU A 101 -0.20 -7.11 13.58
CA LEU A 101 -1.03 -7.97 12.72
C LEU A 101 -2.52 -7.91 13.10
N ARG A 102 -3.37 -8.28 12.15
CA ARG A 102 -4.80 -8.55 12.37
C ARG A 102 -5.07 -10.06 12.29
N VAL A 103 -6.25 -10.49 12.73
CA VAL A 103 -6.68 -11.90 12.64
C VAL A 103 -6.51 -12.46 11.23
N GLU A 104 -6.83 -11.67 10.21
CA GLU A 104 -6.75 -12.09 8.81
C GLU A 104 -5.31 -12.43 8.40
N GLY A 105 -4.33 -11.70 8.95
CA GLY A 105 -2.89 -11.95 8.70
C GLY A 105 -2.32 -13.15 9.47
N LEU A 106 -3.07 -13.71 10.40
CA LEU A 106 -2.67 -14.85 11.24
C LEU A 106 -3.43 -16.14 10.90
N ARG A 107 -4.61 -16.03 10.29
CA ARG A 107 -5.50 -17.16 10.04
C ARG A 107 -4.84 -18.29 9.25
N GLU A 108 -4.06 -17.96 8.22
CA GLU A 108 -3.35 -18.95 7.42
C GLU A 108 -2.35 -19.78 8.25
N LEU A 109 -1.62 -19.10 9.15
CA LEU A 109 -0.71 -19.77 10.07
C LEU A 109 -1.46 -20.64 11.06
N LEU A 110 -2.51 -20.12 11.69
CA LEU A 110 -3.29 -20.84 12.71
C LEU A 110 -3.95 -22.09 12.13
N ASP A 111 -4.51 -22.02 10.92
CA ASP A 111 -5.06 -23.17 10.21
C ASP A 111 -3.98 -24.21 9.86
N ALA A 112 -2.77 -23.75 9.50
CA ALA A 112 -1.66 -24.65 9.18
C ALA A 112 -1.13 -25.37 10.43
N LEU A 113 -1.07 -24.66 11.57
CA LEU A 113 -0.63 -25.21 12.86
C LEU A 113 -1.64 -26.21 13.43
N GLU A 114 -2.94 -25.89 13.42
CA GLU A 114 -4.00 -26.78 13.95
C GLU A 114 -4.00 -28.14 13.23
N LYS A 115 -3.75 -28.17 11.91
CA LYS A 115 -3.65 -29.42 11.15
C LYS A 115 -2.48 -30.32 11.57
N ARG A 116 -1.47 -29.77 12.25
CA ARG A 116 -0.20 -30.43 12.57
C ARG A 116 0.03 -30.62 14.05
N LEU A 117 -0.67 -29.85 14.89
CA LEU A 117 -0.53 -29.81 16.33
C LEU A 117 -1.90 -30.11 16.96
N PRO A 118 -2.23 -31.38 17.22
CA PRO A 118 -3.55 -31.80 17.70
C PRO A 118 -4.01 -31.13 18.98
N THR A 119 -3.08 -30.66 19.82
CA THR A 119 -3.41 -30.02 21.10
C THR A 119 -3.66 -28.51 21.00
N LEU A 120 -3.42 -27.89 19.83
CA LEU A 120 -3.56 -26.44 19.66
C LEU A 120 -5.04 -26.00 19.59
N ASP A 121 -5.44 -25.10 20.49
CA ASP A 121 -6.65 -24.29 20.37
C ASP A 121 -6.32 -22.92 19.76
N LYS A 122 -6.76 -22.71 18.51
CA LYS A 122 -6.59 -21.42 17.82
C LYS A 122 -7.67 -20.39 18.17
N SER A 123 -8.73 -20.77 18.88
CA SER A 123 -9.90 -19.93 19.18
C SER A 123 -9.54 -18.61 19.86
N PRO A 124 -8.62 -18.55 20.84
CA PRO A 124 -8.21 -17.30 21.47
C PRO A 124 -7.68 -16.27 20.45
N MET A 125 -6.91 -16.72 19.46
CA MET A 125 -6.34 -15.85 18.44
C MET A 125 -7.31 -15.48 17.32
N LEU A 126 -8.37 -16.26 17.08
CA LEU A 126 -9.37 -15.92 16.05
C LEU A 126 -10.38 -14.86 16.53
N GLY A 127 -10.55 -14.66 17.84
CA GLY A 127 -11.44 -13.67 18.42
C GLY A 127 -10.84 -12.25 18.51
N SER A 128 -11.01 -11.39 17.51
CA SER A 128 -10.46 -10.01 17.53
C SER A 128 -11.04 -9.10 18.63
N SER A 129 -12.30 -9.32 19.04
CA SER A 129 -12.97 -8.48 20.05
C SER A 129 -12.78 -8.99 21.48
N HIS A 130 -12.85 -10.32 21.66
CA HIS A 130 -12.94 -10.99 22.95
C HIS A 130 -11.81 -11.98 23.23
N GLY A 131 -10.94 -12.25 22.25
CA GLY A 131 -9.81 -13.14 22.39
C GLY A 131 -8.87 -12.69 23.50
N CYS A 132 -8.64 -13.57 24.44
CA CYS A 132 -7.78 -13.34 25.59
C CYS A 132 -7.05 -14.62 25.95
N ILE A 133 -5.90 -14.48 26.61
CA ILE A 133 -5.10 -15.61 27.07
C ILE A 133 -4.65 -15.38 28.51
N SER A 134 -4.62 -16.44 29.31
CA SER A 134 -4.01 -16.38 30.64
C SER A 134 -2.49 -16.21 30.51
N VAL A 135 -1.86 -15.53 31.46
CA VAL A 135 -0.43 -15.22 31.42
C VAL A 135 0.32 -15.98 32.51
N PRO A 136 1.66 -16.15 32.39
CA PRO A 136 2.45 -16.74 33.47
C PRO A 136 2.16 -16.01 34.80
N GLY A 137 1.96 -16.78 35.88
CA GLY A 137 1.56 -16.28 37.20
C GLY A 137 0.05 -16.12 37.42
N SER A 138 -0.80 -16.33 36.41
CA SER A 138 -2.26 -16.31 36.60
C SER A 138 -2.75 -17.53 37.39
N LEU A 139 -3.79 -17.36 38.21
CA LEU A 139 -4.49 -18.50 38.85
C LEU A 139 -5.10 -19.43 37.80
N CYS A 140 -4.94 -20.74 38.00
CA CYS A 140 -5.60 -21.78 37.19
C CYS A 140 -7.03 -22.03 37.70
N ARG A 141 -7.91 -22.53 36.83
CA ARG A 141 -9.30 -22.87 37.22
C ARG A 141 -9.33 -24.05 38.20
N GLU A 142 -8.40 -24.97 38.05
CA GLU A 142 -8.23 -26.17 38.86
C GLU A 142 -7.47 -25.91 40.17
N GLY A 143 -7.15 -24.65 40.47
CA GLY A 143 -6.29 -24.26 41.59
C GLY A 143 -4.80 -24.22 41.22
N GLY A 144 -4.02 -23.52 42.05
CA GLY A 144 -2.62 -23.20 41.77
C GLY A 144 -2.44 -22.09 40.73
N HIS A 145 -1.20 -21.92 40.24
CA HIS A 145 -0.82 -20.84 39.33
C HIS A 145 -0.14 -21.40 38.08
N ARG A 146 -0.31 -20.70 36.94
CA ARG A 146 0.47 -20.96 35.73
C ARG A 146 1.95 -20.65 36.00
N ARG A 147 2.83 -21.60 35.73
CA ARG A 147 4.27 -21.46 35.96
C ARG A 147 4.97 -21.06 34.67
N LEU A 148 5.80 -20.02 34.74
CA LEU A 148 6.70 -19.65 33.66
C LEU A 148 7.74 -20.74 33.46
N ASP A 149 8.01 -21.10 32.21
CA ASP A 149 9.15 -21.97 31.89
C ASP A 149 10.43 -21.12 31.80
N GLY A 150 11.47 -21.50 32.54
CA GLY A 150 12.75 -20.77 32.55
C GLY A 150 12.75 -19.49 33.40
N PRO A 151 13.85 -18.70 33.35
CA PRO A 151 14.02 -17.54 34.20
C PRO A 151 13.19 -16.33 33.71
N LEU A 152 12.66 -15.54 34.65
CA LEU A 152 11.90 -14.32 34.36
C LEU A 152 12.70 -13.33 33.49
N ALA A 153 14.01 -13.21 33.71
CA ALA A 153 14.88 -12.33 32.93
C ALA A 153 14.85 -12.67 31.43
N ALA A 154 14.88 -13.95 31.05
CA ALA A 154 14.81 -14.37 29.65
C ALA A 154 13.43 -14.06 29.04
N ALA A 155 12.36 -14.19 29.82
CA ALA A 155 11.02 -13.80 29.37
C ALA A 155 10.93 -12.28 29.12
N VAL A 156 11.48 -11.47 30.01
CA VAL A 156 11.55 -10.00 29.84
C VAL A 156 12.38 -9.63 28.63
N GLU A 157 13.52 -10.28 28.42
CA GLU A 157 14.37 -10.07 27.25
C GLU A 157 13.62 -10.42 25.95
N ALA A 158 12.92 -11.55 25.89
CA ALA A 158 12.14 -11.95 24.73
C ALA A 158 11.05 -10.92 24.37
N PHE A 159 10.38 -10.32 25.37
CA PHE A 159 9.38 -9.26 25.13
C PHE A 159 9.98 -7.88 24.81
N THR A 160 11.25 -7.66 25.17
CA THR A 160 12.02 -6.47 24.85
C THR A 160 12.59 -6.54 23.43
N LEU A 161 13.33 -7.61 23.10
CA LEU A 161 13.95 -7.80 21.79
C LEU A 161 12.94 -8.19 20.71
N ARG A 162 11.95 -9.02 21.08
CA ARG A 162 10.90 -9.56 20.20
C ARG A 162 11.42 -10.45 19.08
N SER A 163 10.48 -11.08 18.39
CA SER A 163 10.76 -11.90 17.21
C SER A 163 11.12 -11.03 16.01
N ASP A 164 11.89 -11.60 15.10
CA ASP A 164 12.29 -10.94 13.86
C ASP A 164 11.07 -10.54 13.00
N ARG A 165 11.21 -9.45 12.24
CA ARG A 165 10.23 -9.06 11.21
C ARG A 165 9.98 -10.21 10.26
N GLY A 166 8.72 -10.43 9.87
CA GLY A 166 8.33 -11.50 8.97
C GLY A 166 8.30 -12.91 9.56
N VAL A 167 8.44 -13.10 10.89
CA VAL A 167 8.40 -14.44 11.51
C VAL A 167 7.16 -15.24 11.13
N VAL A 168 5.98 -14.60 11.10
CA VAL A 168 4.72 -15.25 10.70
C VAL A 168 4.74 -15.66 9.23
N ALA A 169 5.18 -14.78 8.34
CA ALA A 169 5.33 -15.10 6.92
C ALA A 169 6.32 -16.27 6.70
N ARG A 170 7.46 -16.29 7.42
CA ARG A 170 8.42 -17.39 7.36
C ARG A 170 7.82 -18.71 7.86
N LEU A 171 7.06 -18.70 8.95
CA LEU A 171 6.36 -19.90 9.43
C LEU A 171 5.33 -20.42 8.42
N VAL A 172 4.54 -19.54 7.80
CA VAL A 172 3.59 -19.95 6.76
C VAL A 172 4.34 -20.58 5.56
N ALA A 173 5.46 -19.98 5.13
CA ALA A 173 6.30 -20.58 4.08
C ALA A 173 6.87 -21.94 4.53
N LEU A 174 7.37 -22.05 5.76
CA LEU A 174 7.93 -23.29 6.31
C LEU A 174 6.92 -24.44 6.29
N LEU A 175 5.65 -24.17 6.61
CA LEU A 175 4.59 -25.18 6.69
C LEU A 175 3.93 -25.50 5.34
N GLY A 176 4.47 -25.02 4.22
CA GLY A 176 3.98 -25.35 2.88
C GLY A 176 3.22 -24.23 2.17
N GLY A 177 3.37 -22.99 2.61
CA GLY A 177 2.81 -21.81 1.94
C GLY A 177 1.28 -21.70 2.08
N ALA A 178 0.72 -20.60 1.57
CA ALA A 178 -0.68 -20.28 1.75
C ALA A 178 -1.61 -20.86 0.68
N ASP A 179 -2.80 -21.27 1.11
CA ASP A 179 -3.95 -21.49 0.26
C ASP A 179 -4.62 -20.14 -0.03
N THR A 180 -4.51 -19.64 -1.26
CA THR A 180 -5.00 -18.31 -1.67
C THR A 180 -6.53 -18.17 -1.67
N ARG A 181 -7.27 -19.25 -1.38
CA ARG A 181 -8.72 -19.37 -1.58
C ARG A 181 -9.61 -18.66 -0.55
N ARG A 182 -9.08 -18.10 0.55
CA ARG A 182 -9.89 -17.99 1.79
C ARG A 182 -10.28 -16.60 2.30
N SER A 183 -9.88 -15.51 1.66
CA SER A 183 -10.45 -14.20 1.97
C SER A 183 -11.07 -13.61 0.71
N ARG A 184 -12.39 -13.78 0.57
CA ARG A 184 -13.16 -13.13 -0.49
C ARG A 184 -13.54 -11.72 -0.01
N PRO A 185 -13.06 -10.67 -0.68
CA PRO A 185 -13.55 -9.32 -0.48
C PRO A 185 -15.06 -9.28 -0.76
N ARG A 186 -15.80 -8.49 0.03
CA ARG A 186 -17.28 -8.43 -0.02
C ARG A 186 -17.82 -7.70 -1.26
N THR A 187 -16.98 -6.93 -1.97
CA THR A 187 -17.37 -6.13 -3.14
C THR A 187 -16.34 -6.27 -4.27
N ALA A 188 -16.78 -6.10 -5.52
CA ALA A 188 -15.91 -6.16 -6.70
C ALA A 188 -14.76 -5.13 -6.64
N VAL A 189 -15.05 -3.89 -6.21
CA VAL A 189 -14.04 -2.83 -6.04
C VAL A 189 -12.97 -3.25 -5.03
N ALA A 190 -13.34 -3.88 -3.92
CA ALA A 190 -12.38 -4.36 -2.93
C ALA A 190 -11.53 -5.55 -3.45
N VAL A 191 -12.08 -6.37 -4.36
CA VAL A 191 -11.30 -7.41 -5.06
C VAL A 191 -10.23 -6.79 -5.94
N VAL A 192 -10.63 -5.84 -6.79
CA VAL A 192 -9.70 -5.17 -7.70
C VAL A 192 -8.66 -4.39 -6.89
N GLU A 193 -9.06 -3.66 -5.86
CA GLU A 193 -8.14 -2.91 -5.01
C GLU A 193 -7.11 -3.84 -4.34
N ALA A 194 -7.54 -4.96 -3.76
CA ALA A 194 -6.63 -5.92 -3.16
C ALA A 194 -5.67 -6.54 -4.19
N ALA A 195 -6.15 -6.80 -5.41
CA ALA A 195 -5.31 -7.27 -6.50
C ALA A 195 -4.27 -6.22 -6.91
N LEU A 196 -4.68 -4.97 -7.10
CA LEU A 196 -3.78 -3.85 -7.44
C LEU A 196 -2.70 -3.65 -6.38
N VAL A 197 -3.05 -3.71 -5.09
CA VAL A 197 -2.07 -3.62 -4.00
C VAL A 197 -1.07 -4.76 -4.04
N CYS A 198 -1.48 -5.97 -4.44
CA CYS A 198 -0.54 -7.07 -4.63
C CYS A 198 0.37 -6.80 -5.82
N GLU A 199 -0.18 -6.34 -6.94
CA GLU A 199 0.57 -6.00 -8.15
C GLU A 199 1.58 -4.88 -7.93
N GLU A 200 1.26 -3.85 -7.13
CA GLU A 200 2.19 -2.76 -6.75
C GLU A 200 3.46 -3.25 -6.01
N ARG A 201 3.42 -4.47 -5.47
CA ARG A 201 4.53 -5.09 -4.71
C ARG A 201 5.34 -6.07 -5.55
N LEU A 202 4.93 -6.27 -6.80
CA LEU A 202 5.55 -7.17 -7.76
C LEU A 202 6.20 -6.33 -8.87
N VAL A 203 7.27 -6.85 -9.43
CA VAL A 203 8.01 -6.27 -10.57
C VAL A 203 8.32 -7.36 -11.58
N GLY A 204 8.63 -6.98 -12.82
CA GLY A 204 8.88 -7.90 -13.92
C GLY A 204 7.60 -8.34 -14.65
N VAL A 205 7.78 -9.04 -15.77
CA VAL A 205 6.70 -9.48 -16.67
C VAL A 205 6.83 -10.97 -16.93
N GLY A 206 5.69 -11.65 -17.12
CA GLY A 206 5.67 -13.09 -17.42
C GLY A 206 6.36 -13.95 -16.36
N ASP A 207 7.32 -14.76 -16.80
CA ASP A 207 8.06 -15.70 -15.93
C ASP A 207 9.12 -15.00 -15.05
N ASP A 208 9.46 -13.74 -15.36
CA ASP A 208 10.39 -12.92 -14.58
C ASP A 208 9.71 -12.17 -13.43
N ARG A 209 8.39 -12.30 -13.29
CA ARG A 209 7.63 -11.69 -12.18
C ARG A 209 8.16 -12.14 -10.83
N ARG A 210 8.44 -11.17 -9.96
CA ARG A 210 8.99 -11.39 -8.61
C ARG A 210 8.58 -10.31 -7.64
N LEU A 211 8.80 -10.54 -6.34
CA LEU A 211 8.66 -9.49 -5.33
C LEU A 211 9.64 -8.36 -5.61
N HIS A 212 9.18 -7.11 -5.48
CA HIS A 212 10.07 -5.96 -5.55
C HIS A 212 11.19 -6.10 -4.51
N PRO A 213 12.45 -5.74 -4.82
CA PRO A 213 13.56 -5.78 -3.86
C PRO A 213 13.33 -5.15 -2.48
N ARG A 214 12.40 -4.18 -2.34
CA ARG A 214 12.03 -3.54 -1.06
C ARG A 214 11.13 -4.41 -0.17
N TYR A 215 10.58 -5.49 -0.75
CA TYR A 215 9.61 -6.41 -0.18
C TYR A 215 10.15 -7.84 -0.24
N ARG A 216 11.46 -8.05 -0.10
CA ARG A 216 12.05 -9.40 -0.03
C ARG A 216 12.70 -9.64 1.33
N LEU A 217 12.72 -10.90 1.75
CA LEU A 217 13.52 -11.36 2.88
C LEU A 217 14.99 -11.46 2.48
N VAL A 218 15.86 -11.10 3.42
CA VAL A 218 17.31 -11.28 3.32
C VAL A 218 17.81 -12.49 4.11
N SER A 219 16.98 -13.08 4.97
CA SER A 219 17.35 -14.24 5.79
C SER A 219 17.55 -15.50 4.94
N ALA A 220 18.45 -16.41 5.33
CA ALA A 220 18.70 -17.67 4.62
C ALA A 220 17.47 -18.59 4.58
N ILE A 221 17.36 -19.47 3.57
CA ILE A 221 16.31 -20.50 3.49
C ILE A 221 16.51 -21.49 4.65
N PRO A 222 15.44 -21.90 5.37
CA PRO A 222 15.57 -22.87 6.46
C PRO A 222 16.22 -24.18 6.00
N THR A 223 17.11 -24.74 6.82
CA THR A 223 17.95 -25.89 6.45
C THR A 223 17.15 -27.08 5.93
N LEU A 224 16.05 -27.44 6.59
CA LEU A 224 15.22 -28.58 6.18
C LEU A 224 14.48 -28.34 4.85
N VAL A 225 14.14 -27.08 4.55
CA VAL A 225 13.59 -26.69 3.24
C VAL A 225 14.64 -26.88 2.15
N ALA A 226 15.88 -26.44 2.41
CA ALA A 226 17.00 -26.63 1.49
C ALA A 226 17.36 -28.12 1.31
N THR A 227 17.33 -28.91 2.37
CA THR A 227 17.55 -30.36 2.31
C THR A 227 16.50 -31.06 1.45
N PHE A 228 15.21 -30.70 1.59
CA PHE A 228 14.17 -31.23 0.71
C PHE A 228 14.37 -30.76 -0.74
N ALA A 229 14.70 -29.50 -0.97
CA ALA A 229 14.98 -28.98 -2.31
C ALA A 229 16.09 -29.79 -3.02
N ARG A 230 17.14 -30.17 -2.29
CA ARG A 230 18.27 -30.96 -2.80
C ARG A 230 17.95 -32.44 -2.96
N THR A 231 17.31 -33.06 -1.98
CA THR A 231 17.21 -34.54 -1.88
C THR A 231 15.84 -35.11 -2.22
N GLY A 232 14.77 -34.31 -2.11
CA GLY A 232 13.39 -34.75 -2.28
C GLY A 232 12.85 -35.59 -1.12
N LYS A 233 13.67 -35.83 -0.08
CA LYS A 233 13.31 -36.65 1.08
C LYS A 233 12.56 -35.81 2.12
N ILE A 234 11.37 -36.28 2.52
CA ILE A 234 10.65 -35.73 3.66
C ILE A 234 11.16 -36.44 4.90
N THR A 235 11.97 -35.74 5.70
CA THR A 235 12.51 -36.27 6.96
C THR A 235 11.59 -36.02 8.16
N ASP A 236 10.64 -35.11 8.02
CA ASP A 236 9.69 -34.69 9.05
C ASP A 236 8.27 -34.64 8.45
N THR A 237 7.54 -35.75 8.58
CA THR A 237 6.15 -35.86 8.09
C THR A 237 5.17 -35.03 8.91
N SER A 238 5.53 -34.62 10.13
CA SER A 238 4.69 -33.73 10.96
C SER A 238 4.68 -32.29 10.43
N ARG A 239 5.77 -31.88 9.75
CA ARG A 239 5.88 -30.60 9.05
C ARG A 239 5.21 -30.61 7.68
N TRP A 240 5.46 -31.64 6.89
CA TRP A 240 4.85 -31.82 5.57
C TRP A 240 4.16 -33.19 5.46
N PRO A 241 2.85 -33.23 5.73
CA PRO A 241 2.03 -34.42 5.48
C PRO A 241 2.08 -34.92 4.03
N SER A 242 2.36 -34.03 3.07
CA SER A 242 2.40 -34.35 1.65
C SER A 242 3.62 -33.77 0.91
N PRO A 243 4.10 -34.42 -0.18
CA PRO A 243 5.11 -33.85 -1.07
C PRO A 243 4.71 -32.51 -1.70
N SER A 244 3.41 -32.23 -1.87
CA SER A 244 2.93 -30.93 -2.34
C SER A 244 3.21 -29.80 -1.36
N GLU A 245 3.08 -30.04 -0.06
CA GLU A 245 3.38 -29.02 0.95
C GLU A 245 4.89 -28.77 1.04
N ALA A 246 5.70 -29.83 0.99
CA ALA A 246 7.16 -29.69 0.95
C ALA A 246 7.61 -28.88 -0.29
N ARG A 247 7.05 -29.19 -1.46
CA ARG A 247 7.30 -28.45 -2.71
C ARG A 247 6.89 -26.99 -2.60
N GLN A 248 5.69 -26.71 -2.09
CA GLN A 248 5.21 -25.36 -1.94
C GLN A 248 6.03 -24.58 -0.88
N SER A 249 6.57 -25.25 0.14
CA SER A 249 7.47 -24.64 1.12
C SER A 249 8.77 -24.13 0.49
N VAL A 250 9.39 -24.91 -0.39
CA VAL A 250 10.57 -24.48 -1.16
C VAL A 250 10.23 -23.27 -2.02
N ILE A 251 9.11 -23.33 -2.76
CA ILE A 251 8.70 -22.26 -3.68
C ILE A 251 8.39 -20.97 -2.93
N SER A 252 7.57 -21.03 -1.88
CA SER A 252 7.25 -19.88 -1.03
C SER A 252 8.51 -19.29 -0.39
N SER A 253 9.45 -20.13 0.04
CA SER A 253 10.73 -19.67 0.59
C SER A 253 11.60 -18.96 -0.46
N ALA A 254 11.69 -19.48 -1.68
CA ALA A 254 12.43 -18.84 -2.76
C ALA A 254 11.79 -17.51 -3.18
N VAL A 255 10.47 -17.49 -3.35
CA VAL A 255 9.70 -16.31 -3.75
C VAL A 255 9.82 -15.18 -2.72
N LEU A 256 9.75 -15.48 -1.42
CA LEU A 256 9.95 -14.48 -0.36
C LEU A 256 11.31 -13.77 -0.46
N ARG A 257 12.31 -14.40 -1.08
CA ARG A 257 13.66 -13.86 -1.30
C ARG A 257 13.84 -13.22 -2.67
N GLY A 258 12.77 -13.13 -3.46
CA GLY A 258 12.73 -12.45 -4.75
C GLY A 258 12.94 -13.35 -5.97
N ALA A 259 12.91 -14.68 -5.82
CA ALA A 259 13.01 -15.59 -6.96
C ALA A 259 11.74 -15.53 -7.83
N SER A 260 11.93 -15.44 -9.15
CA SER A 260 10.90 -15.53 -10.18
C SER A 260 10.64 -16.99 -10.61
N ALA A 261 9.65 -17.21 -11.48
CA ALA A 261 9.41 -18.54 -12.05
C ALA A 261 10.59 -18.98 -12.93
N ARG A 262 11.17 -18.05 -13.70
CA ARG A 262 12.38 -18.27 -14.50
C ARG A 262 13.57 -18.67 -13.64
N ASP A 263 13.80 -17.97 -12.53
CA ASP A 263 14.92 -18.26 -11.61
C ASP A 263 14.81 -19.67 -11.03
N ILE A 264 13.59 -20.06 -10.62
CA ILE A 264 13.35 -21.41 -10.05
C ILE A 264 13.48 -22.47 -11.15
N GLU A 265 13.00 -22.22 -12.37
CA GLU A 265 13.16 -23.14 -13.50
C GLU A 265 14.62 -23.34 -13.89
N ALA A 266 15.44 -22.27 -13.87
CA ALA A 266 16.89 -22.38 -14.03
C ALA A 266 17.50 -23.19 -12.88
N ALA A 267 17.12 -22.89 -11.63
CA ALA A 267 17.61 -23.59 -10.45
C ALA A 267 17.30 -25.09 -10.49
N LEU A 268 16.14 -25.50 -11.06
CA LEU A 268 15.78 -26.92 -11.22
C LEU A 268 16.83 -27.72 -12.02
N ARG A 269 17.73 -27.10 -12.79
CA ARG A 269 18.83 -27.79 -13.49
C ARG A 269 20.04 -28.08 -12.60
N THR A 270 20.11 -27.47 -11.43
CA THR A 270 21.24 -27.59 -10.49
C THR A 270 21.08 -28.78 -9.53
N ALA A 271 22.17 -29.11 -8.83
CA ALA A 271 22.17 -30.14 -7.78
C ALA A 271 21.36 -29.70 -6.54
N ASP A 272 21.36 -28.42 -6.21
CA ASP A 272 20.68 -27.88 -5.02
C ASP A 272 19.15 -27.97 -5.09
N TYR A 273 18.60 -28.18 -6.29
CA TYR A 273 17.17 -28.33 -6.53
C TYR A 273 16.80 -29.69 -7.15
N ALA A 274 17.69 -30.68 -7.08
CA ALA A 274 17.44 -32.01 -7.65
C ALA A 274 16.21 -32.71 -7.05
N GLY A 275 16.01 -32.56 -5.74
CA GLY A 275 14.82 -33.02 -5.03
C GLY A 275 13.54 -32.34 -5.48
N LEU A 276 13.58 -31.02 -5.67
CA LEU A 276 12.43 -30.26 -6.19
C LEU A 276 12.10 -30.67 -7.63
N ARG A 277 13.11 -30.89 -8.47
CA ARG A 277 12.97 -31.42 -9.83
C ARG A 277 12.28 -32.78 -9.81
N GLY A 278 12.72 -33.69 -8.93
CA GLY A 278 12.08 -34.99 -8.71
C GLY A 278 10.61 -34.87 -8.29
N ALA A 279 10.27 -33.90 -7.43
CA ALA A 279 8.89 -33.66 -7.01
C ALA A 279 7.95 -33.21 -8.15
N TYR A 280 8.50 -32.67 -9.24
CA TYR A 280 7.77 -32.31 -10.46
C TYR A 280 7.78 -33.42 -11.53
N ALA A 281 8.64 -34.45 -11.42
CA ALA A 281 8.76 -35.51 -12.43
C ALA A 281 7.44 -36.24 -12.73
N ARG A 282 6.50 -36.24 -11.78
CA ARG A 282 5.12 -36.76 -11.93
C ARG A 282 4.32 -36.16 -13.09
N TYR A 283 4.72 -35.01 -13.64
CA TYR A 283 3.97 -34.31 -14.68
C TYR A 283 4.30 -34.76 -16.11
N GLY A 284 5.19 -35.75 -16.29
CA GLY A 284 5.41 -36.48 -17.55
C GLY A 284 6.16 -35.68 -18.62
N SER A 285 5.67 -34.50 -19.00
CA SER A 285 6.27 -33.62 -20.01
C SER A 285 6.87 -32.35 -19.41
N SER A 286 7.95 -31.84 -20.02
CA SER A 286 8.58 -30.56 -19.65
C SER A 286 7.58 -29.40 -19.66
N THR A 287 6.69 -29.36 -20.66
CA THR A 287 5.64 -28.34 -20.78
C THR A 287 4.67 -28.35 -19.59
N THR A 288 4.28 -29.53 -19.11
CA THR A 288 3.38 -29.68 -17.96
C THR A 288 4.08 -29.35 -16.65
N ILE A 289 5.36 -29.70 -16.52
CA ILE A 289 6.21 -29.30 -15.39
C ILE A 289 6.29 -27.78 -15.30
N ALA A 290 6.63 -27.09 -16.39
CA ALA A 290 6.73 -25.63 -16.42
C ALA A 290 5.37 -24.98 -16.06
N LYS A 291 4.26 -25.49 -16.61
CA LYS A 291 2.91 -25.01 -16.27
C LYS A 291 2.56 -25.21 -14.79
N ALA A 292 2.94 -26.34 -14.20
CA ALA A 292 2.70 -26.63 -12.78
C ALA A 292 3.57 -25.73 -11.88
N LEU A 293 4.85 -25.54 -12.23
CA LEU A 293 5.77 -24.65 -11.54
C LEU A 293 5.26 -23.21 -11.54
N ARG A 294 4.95 -22.65 -12.71
CA ARG A 294 4.39 -21.29 -12.83
C ARG A 294 3.16 -21.08 -11.96
N ARG A 295 2.27 -22.09 -11.90
CA ARG A 295 1.07 -22.02 -11.05
C ARG A 295 1.42 -21.95 -9.56
N ASP A 296 2.35 -22.78 -9.10
CA ASP A 296 2.76 -22.81 -7.69
C ASP A 296 3.55 -21.54 -7.30
N VAL A 297 4.37 -21.01 -8.21
CA VAL A 297 5.05 -19.70 -8.07
C VAL A 297 4.05 -18.54 -8.05
N ALA A 298 3.07 -18.50 -8.95
CA ALA A 298 2.05 -17.45 -8.97
C ALA A 298 1.22 -17.40 -7.67
N LYS A 299 0.88 -18.57 -7.10
CA LYS A 299 0.25 -18.65 -5.77
C LYS A 299 1.16 -18.07 -4.69
N ALA A 300 2.43 -18.48 -4.68
CA ALA A 300 3.41 -17.99 -3.72
C ALA A 300 3.63 -16.48 -3.84
N LEU A 301 3.71 -15.92 -5.06
CA LEU A 301 3.86 -14.48 -5.30
C LEU A 301 2.65 -13.70 -4.81
N THR A 302 1.43 -14.16 -5.12
CA THR A 302 0.19 -13.52 -4.66
C THR A 302 0.15 -13.46 -3.13
N TRP A 303 0.50 -14.57 -2.48
CA TRP A 303 0.56 -14.63 -1.02
C TRP A 303 1.69 -13.74 -0.46
N ALA A 304 2.90 -13.84 -1.00
CA ALA A 304 4.06 -13.10 -0.53
C ALA A 304 3.85 -11.58 -0.68
N ALA A 305 3.19 -11.15 -1.76
CA ALA A 305 2.79 -9.76 -1.94
C ALA A 305 1.86 -9.31 -0.81
N ARG A 306 0.88 -10.11 -0.40
CA ARG A 306 0.00 -9.80 0.75
C ARG A 306 0.77 -9.75 2.08
N ALA A 307 1.70 -10.69 2.28
CA ALA A 307 2.50 -10.82 3.50
C ALA A 307 3.66 -9.80 3.60
N SER A 308 4.03 -9.13 2.50
CA SER A 308 5.19 -8.22 2.42
C SER A 308 5.22 -7.11 3.48
N SER A 309 4.06 -6.64 3.96
CA SER A 309 4.03 -5.64 5.03
C SER A 309 4.71 -6.12 6.31
N GLN A 310 4.83 -7.44 6.52
CA GLN A 310 5.48 -8.04 7.68
C GLN A 310 7.00 -7.92 7.68
N PHE A 311 7.61 -7.71 6.52
CA PHE A 311 9.06 -7.70 6.32
C PHE A 311 9.54 -6.64 5.32
N ARG A 312 8.70 -5.64 5.09
CA ARG A 312 9.05 -4.44 4.32
C ARG A 312 10.18 -3.69 5.04
N ASP A 313 11.15 -3.22 4.26
CA ASP A 313 12.05 -2.17 4.72
C ASP A 313 11.28 -0.85 4.78
N LEU A 314 11.26 -0.24 5.97
CA LEU A 314 10.66 1.07 6.20
C LEU A 314 11.60 2.14 5.62
N ALA A 315 11.83 2.13 4.30
CA ALA A 315 12.22 3.35 3.61
C ALA A 315 11.05 4.33 3.79
N HIS A 316 11.33 5.51 4.35
CA HIS A 316 10.36 6.54 4.74
C HIS A 316 9.17 6.59 3.77
N GLU A 317 8.07 5.99 4.19
CA GLU A 317 6.79 6.22 3.54
C GLU A 317 6.34 7.57 4.04
N ASN A 318 6.11 8.53 3.14
CA ASN A 318 5.23 9.65 3.41
C ASN A 318 3.84 9.04 3.65
N LYS A 319 3.63 8.59 4.89
CA LYS A 319 2.57 7.67 5.31
C LYS A 319 1.22 8.37 5.41
N HIS A 320 0.87 9.20 4.42
CA HIS A 320 -0.37 9.96 4.39
C HIS A 320 -0.90 10.16 2.97
N THR A 321 -0.91 9.12 2.13
CA THR A 321 -1.78 9.10 0.94
C THR A 321 -3.20 8.79 1.38
N GLY A 322 -4.05 9.81 1.36
CA GLY A 322 -5.39 9.83 1.93
C GLY A 322 -6.31 8.69 1.49
N GLY A 323 -7.07 8.19 2.45
CA GLY A 323 -8.35 7.52 2.26
C GLY A 323 -9.31 8.06 3.31
N ALA A 324 -10.38 8.73 2.86
CA ALA A 324 -11.51 9.05 3.72
C ALA A 324 -12.17 7.73 4.13
N GLY A 325 -12.09 7.40 5.42
CA GLY A 325 -12.62 6.15 5.95
C GLY A 325 -12.22 5.94 7.40
N GLY A 326 -12.90 6.66 8.31
CA GLY A 326 -13.07 6.32 9.72
C GLY A 326 -11.90 5.61 10.41
N THR A 327 -10.73 6.24 10.51
CA THR A 327 -9.69 5.81 11.45
C THR A 327 -9.01 7.05 12.03
N ARG A 328 -9.18 7.24 13.35
CA ARG A 328 -8.53 8.29 14.13
C ARG A 328 -7.01 8.26 13.87
N VAL A 329 -6.53 9.29 13.19
CA VAL A 329 -5.11 9.65 13.11
C VAL A 329 -4.61 9.92 14.54
N PRO A 330 -3.40 9.47 14.93
CA PRO A 330 -2.80 9.86 16.21
C PRO A 330 -2.66 11.39 16.30
N ARG A 331 -3.16 11.97 17.40
CA ARG A 331 -3.17 13.41 17.73
C ARG A 331 -1.77 13.97 18.02
N THR A 332 -0.86 14.04 17.05
CA THR A 332 0.46 14.67 17.30
C THR A 332 0.90 15.76 16.33
N THR A 333 0.19 16.05 15.25
CA THR A 333 0.42 17.26 14.43
C THR A 333 -0.87 17.60 13.70
N ASP A 334 -1.54 18.66 14.11
CA ASP A 334 -2.73 19.16 13.45
C ASP A 334 -2.32 19.91 12.17
N PHE A 335 -1.92 19.17 11.13
CA PHE A 335 -1.44 19.73 9.86
C PHE A 335 -2.47 20.67 9.18
N ARG A 336 -3.74 20.61 9.60
CA ARG A 336 -4.80 21.54 9.15
C ARG A 336 -4.57 22.98 9.63
N ASN A 337 -3.79 23.14 10.70
CA ASN A 337 -3.41 24.42 11.29
C ASN A 337 -1.98 24.84 10.94
N ASP A 338 -1.39 24.32 9.86
CA ASP A 338 -0.07 24.74 9.38
C ASP A 338 -0.08 26.22 8.94
N PRO A 339 0.61 27.11 9.67
CA PRO A 339 0.57 28.55 9.40
C PRO A 339 1.26 28.92 8.08
N ILE A 340 2.29 28.19 7.65
CA ILE A 340 3.07 28.51 6.45
C ILE A 340 2.20 28.26 5.21
N ARG A 341 1.63 27.05 5.11
CA ARG A 341 0.79 26.65 3.98
C ARG A 341 -0.53 27.42 3.95
N ARG A 342 -1.06 27.77 5.11
CA ARG A 342 -2.26 28.60 5.24
C ARG A 342 -2.02 30.04 4.76
N ARG A 343 -0.88 30.65 5.13
CA ARG A 343 -0.48 31.98 4.65
C ARG A 343 -0.27 31.98 3.13
N TRP A 344 0.41 30.95 2.60
CA TRP A 344 0.56 30.76 1.17
C TRP A 344 -0.78 30.64 0.45
N LEU A 345 -1.69 29.79 0.95
CA LEU A 345 -3.01 29.58 0.34
C LEU A 345 -3.85 30.86 0.33
N ALA A 346 -3.80 31.65 1.41
CA ALA A 346 -4.46 32.95 1.47
C ALA A 346 -3.90 33.92 0.41
N ALA A 347 -2.58 34.02 0.28
CA ALA A 347 -1.94 34.84 -0.75
C ALA A 347 -2.28 34.36 -2.17
N ALA A 348 -2.29 33.05 -2.40
CA ALA A 348 -2.67 32.46 -3.68
C ALA A 348 -4.13 32.75 -4.05
N HIS A 349 -5.06 32.67 -3.08
CA HIS A 349 -6.44 33.07 -3.30
C HIS A 349 -6.57 34.55 -3.68
N MET A 350 -5.87 35.45 -2.99
CA MET A 350 -5.88 36.89 -3.29
C MET A 350 -5.34 37.19 -4.69
N TRP A 351 -4.22 36.55 -5.07
CA TRP A 351 -3.64 36.71 -6.41
C TRP A 351 -4.59 36.17 -7.50
N ILE A 352 -5.17 34.98 -7.33
CA ILE A 352 -6.16 34.43 -8.27
C ILE A 352 -7.38 35.37 -8.41
N ASP A 353 -7.81 35.95 -7.30
CA ASP A 353 -8.92 36.87 -7.25
C ASP A 353 -8.67 38.20 -7.97
N GLN A 354 -7.42 38.62 -8.08
CA GLN A 354 -6.99 39.82 -8.79
C GLN A 354 -6.84 39.51 -10.29
N GLU A 355 -6.06 38.49 -10.63
CA GLU A 355 -5.71 38.15 -12.03
C GLU A 355 -6.86 37.54 -12.82
N PHE A 356 -7.72 36.73 -12.17
CA PHE A 356 -8.77 35.97 -12.84
C PHE A 356 -10.18 36.45 -12.45
N LEU A 357 -10.31 37.72 -12.11
CA LEU A 357 -11.61 38.30 -11.77
C LEU A 357 -12.59 38.14 -12.95
N GLY A 358 -13.80 37.61 -12.67
CA GLY A 358 -14.81 37.35 -13.70
C GLY A 358 -14.51 36.17 -14.64
N SER A 359 -13.33 35.56 -14.59
CA SER A 359 -13.00 34.39 -15.40
C SER A 359 -13.75 33.14 -14.95
N ARG A 360 -14.21 32.34 -15.91
CA ARG A 360 -14.81 31.02 -15.65
C ARG A 360 -13.82 30.03 -15.03
N GLN A 361 -12.51 30.29 -15.14
CA GLN A 361 -11.45 29.44 -14.58
C GLN A 361 -11.19 29.72 -13.10
N ARG A 362 -11.59 30.87 -12.55
CA ARG A 362 -11.29 31.25 -11.16
C ARG A 362 -11.68 30.18 -10.12
N PRO A 363 -12.91 29.63 -10.10
CA PRO A 363 -13.27 28.60 -9.11
C PRO A 363 -12.45 27.32 -9.23
N ILE A 364 -12.02 26.98 -10.45
CA ILE A 364 -11.15 25.84 -10.74
C ILE A 364 -9.76 26.07 -10.14
N LEU A 365 -9.18 27.25 -10.39
CA LEU A 365 -7.86 27.62 -9.88
C LEU A 365 -7.84 27.63 -8.34
N LEU A 366 -8.86 28.22 -7.71
CA LEU A 366 -9.01 28.22 -6.25
C LEU A 366 -9.09 26.79 -5.67
N ALA A 367 -9.75 25.86 -6.36
CA ALA A 367 -9.82 24.46 -5.94
C ALA A 367 -8.46 23.75 -6.09
N VAL A 368 -7.73 24.03 -7.17
CA VAL A 368 -6.42 23.43 -7.44
C VAL A 368 -5.35 23.92 -6.46
N VAL A 369 -5.30 25.22 -6.14
CA VAL A 369 -4.32 25.72 -5.14
C VAL A 369 -4.63 25.23 -3.73
N GLN A 370 -5.90 25.07 -3.37
CA GLN A 370 -6.27 24.43 -2.09
C GLN A 370 -5.84 22.96 -2.06
N ALA A 371 -6.04 22.23 -3.16
CA ALA A 371 -5.56 20.85 -3.29
C ALA A 371 -4.02 20.76 -3.22
N LEU A 372 -3.29 21.73 -3.79
CA LEU A 372 -1.83 21.84 -3.66
C LEU A 372 -1.39 22.12 -2.21
N ALA A 373 -2.04 23.06 -1.51
CA ALA A 373 -1.75 23.31 -0.09
C ALA A 373 -1.95 22.04 0.74
N TYR A 374 -3.07 21.35 0.54
CA TYR A 374 -3.40 20.12 1.26
C TYR A 374 -2.40 18.99 0.96
N THR A 375 -2.10 18.74 -0.32
CA THR A 375 -1.13 17.70 -0.70
C THR A 375 0.29 18.03 -0.25
N SER A 376 0.68 19.30 -0.27
CA SER A 376 1.94 19.78 0.32
C SER A 376 1.99 19.55 1.82
N ALA A 377 0.89 19.76 2.56
CA ALA A 377 0.84 19.49 4.00
C ALA A 377 0.96 18.00 4.33
N LEU A 378 0.44 17.13 3.44
CA LEU A 378 0.48 15.68 3.64
C LEU A 378 1.82 15.05 3.28
N ALA A 379 2.46 15.51 2.20
CA ALA A 379 3.58 14.81 1.57
C ALA A 379 4.69 15.73 1.03
N GLY A 380 4.56 17.04 1.23
CA GLY A 380 5.56 18.03 0.83
C GLY A 380 6.59 18.30 1.92
N GLU A 381 7.71 18.86 1.51
CA GLU A 381 8.83 19.28 2.37
C GLU A 381 8.93 20.80 2.39
N LEU A 382 9.66 21.35 3.37
CA LEU A 382 10.04 22.76 3.38
C LEU A 382 11.50 22.85 2.93
N VAL A 383 11.75 23.49 1.80
CA VAL A 383 13.10 23.79 1.30
C VAL A 383 13.33 25.27 1.52
N GLU A 384 14.23 25.63 2.44
CA GLU A 384 14.52 27.03 2.79
C GLU A 384 13.26 27.83 3.18
N GLY A 385 12.31 27.18 3.86
CA GLY A 385 11.03 27.78 4.27
C GLY A 385 9.95 27.83 3.18
N VAL A 386 10.27 27.43 1.94
CA VAL A 386 9.30 27.32 0.84
C VAL A 386 8.70 25.91 0.80
N PRO A 387 7.37 25.76 0.83
CA PRO A 387 6.74 24.45 0.67
C PRO A 387 6.95 23.90 -0.74
N VAL A 388 7.52 22.70 -0.83
CA VAL A 388 7.75 21.97 -2.08
C VAL A 388 6.99 20.66 -2.04
N VAL A 389 6.25 20.35 -3.10
CA VAL A 389 5.46 19.13 -3.20
C VAL A 389 5.68 18.42 -4.54
N ALA A 390 5.90 17.11 -4.47
CA ALA A 390 5.94 16.22 -5.63
C ALA A 390 4.56 15.59 -5.79
N VAL A 391 3.76 16.03 -6.78
CA VAL A 391 2.36 15.60 -6.90
C VAL A 391 1.92 15.50 -8.36
N GLY A 392 1.22 14.42 -8.68
CA GLY A 392 0.62 14.20 -10.01
C GLY A 392 -0.83 14.69 -10.10
N GLY A 393 -1.27 15.10 -11.30
CA GLY A 393 -2.62 15.61 -11.52
C GLY A 393 -3.75 14.63 -11.17
N ARG A 394 -3.53 13.31 -11.23
CA ARG A 394 -4.48 12.28 -10.77
C ARG A 394 -4.78 12.40 -9.26
N SER A 395 -3.74 12.63 -8.44
CA SER A 395 -3.92 12.83 -7.00
C SER A 395 -4.63 14.15 -6.71
N LEU A 396 -4.26 15.21 -7.44
CA LEU A 396 -4.87 16.53 -7.31
C LEU A 396 -6.34 16.52 -7.73
N SER A 397 -6.71 15.78 -8.78
CA SER A 397 -8.10 15.54 -9.21
C SER A 397 -8.97 15.05 -8.06
N HIS A 398 -8.45 14.11 -7.25
CA HIS A 398 -9.17 13.62 -6.09
C HIS A 398 -9.33 14.69 -5.00
N SER A 399 -8.25 15.37 -4.62
CA SER A 399 -8.30 16.41 -3.57
C SER A 399 -8.95 17.73 -4.00
N ALA A 400 -9.11 17.98 -5.30
CA ALA A 400 -9.78 19.14 -5.88
C ALA A 400 -11.28 18.90 -6.10
N GLY A 401 -11.90 18.01 -5.31
CA GLY A 401 -13.33 17.76 -5.33
C GLY A 401 -13.77 16.89 -6.50
N LEU A 402 -13.02 15.82 -6.80
CA LEU A 402 -13.28 14.91 -7.93
C LEU A 402 -13.34 15.61 -9.30
N MET A 403 -12.68 16.75 -9.46
CA MET A 403 -12.49 17.43 -10.75
C MET A 403 -11.81 16.50 -11.77
N SER A 404 -12.10 16.61 -13.06
CA SER A 404 -11.41 15.80 -14.08
C SER A 404 -9.90 16.08 -14.09
N GLU A 405 -9.11 15.06 -14.41
CA GLU A 405 -7.64 15.15 -14.49
C GLU A 405 -7.21 16.16 -15.55
N SER A 406 -7.90 16.18 -16.69
CA SER A 406 -7.68 17.15 -17.76
C SER A 406 -7.86 18.60 -17.29
N THR A 407 -8.90 18.86 -16.49
CA THR A 407 -9.15 20.20 -15.93
C THR A 407 -8.07 20.59 -14.94
N VAL A 408 -7.63 19.66 -14.08
CA VAL A 408 -6.51 19.90 -13.17
C VAL A 408 -5.22 20.19 -13.93
N TRP A 409 -4.92 19.42 -14.98
CA TRP A 409 -3.73 19.66 -15.80
C TRP A 409 -3.78 20.99 -16.53
N ALA A 410 -4.94 21.38 -17.06
CA ALA A 410 -5.13 22.69 -17.69
C ALA A 410 -4.93 23.83 -16.67
N ALA A 411 -5.51 23.71 -15.48
CA ALA A 411 -5.36 24.68 -14.40
C ALA A 411 -3.91 24.81 -13.91
N LEU A 412 -3.19 23.69 -13.73
CA LEU A 412 -1.77 23.71 -13.36
C LEU A 412 -0.90 24.33 -14.45
N ARG A 413 -1.23 24.10 -15.73
CA ARG A 413 -0.55 24.75 -16.86
C ARG A 413 -0.71 26.27 -16.77
N LEU A 414 -1.95 26.71 -16.65
CA LEU A 414 -2.27 28.13 -16.53
C LEU A 414 -1.60 28.79 -15.33
N LEU A 415 -1.63 28.14 -14.16
CA LEU A 415 -0.93 28.64 -12.98
C LEU A 415 0.58 28.73 -13.23
N ARG A 416 1.22 27.73 -13.83
CA ARG A 416 2.66 27.78 -14.09
C ARG A 416 3.05 28.85 -15.10
N ASP A 417 2.23 29.03 -16.13
CA ASP A 417 2.58 29.85 -17.28
C ASP A 417 2.21 31.34 -17.04
N ALA A 418 1.45 31.64 -15.98
CA ALA A 418 1.10 33.00 -15.58
C ALA A 418 2.23 33.72 -14.83
N LEU A 419 2.53 34.94 -15.25
CA LEU A 419 3.52 35.80 -14.60
C LEU A 419 3.11 36.08 -13.14
N GLY A 420 4.06 35.95 -12.21
CA GLY A 420 3.81 36.26 -10.79
C GLY A 420 3.00 35.20 -10.03
N SER A 421 2.80 34.03 -10.63
CA SER A 421 2.04 32.94 -10.03
C SER A 421 2.60 32.45 -8.69
N PRO A 422 1.71 32.02 -7.76
CA PRO A 422 2.10 31.37 -6.51
C PRO A 422 2.61 29.92 -6.69
N VAL A 423 2.67 29.39 -7.91
CA VAL A 423 3.05 28.00 -8.21
C VAL A 423 4.17 27.98 -9.25
N LEU A 424 5.35 27.51 -8.85
CA LEU A 424 6.50 27.32 -9.72
C LEU A 424 6.80 25.84 -9.91
N ARG A 425 6.88 25.35 -11.16
CA ARG A 425 7.34 23.98 -11.41
C ARG A 425 8.87 23.94 -11.40
N ILE A 426 9.44 23.30 -10.38
CA ILE A 426 10.89 23.20 -10.17
C ILE A 426 11.49 21.94 -10.81
N ALA A 427 10.69 20.89 -11.02
CA ALA A 427 11.13 19.71 -11.77
C ALA A 427 9.96 19.13 -12.57
N ARG A 428 10.25 18.75 -13.82
CA ARG A 428 9.31 17.98 -14.64
C ARG A 428 9.31 16.53 -14.17
N GLY A 429 8.13 15.93 -14.07
CA GLY A 429 7.97 14.52 -13.78
C GLY A 429 8.61 13.65 -14.87
N ALA A 430 9.34 12.61 -14.46
CA ALA A 430 10.02 11.67 -15.33
C ALA A 430 9.95 10.25 -14.76
N GLY A 431 9.67 9.27 -15.62
CA GLY A 431 9.51 7.87 -15.22
C GLY A 431 8.42 7.71 -14.16
N GLN A 432 8.81 7.30 -12.95
CA GLN A 432 7.89 7.14 -11.82
C GLN A 432 7.70 8.41 -10.98
N LEU A 433 8.53 9.45 -11.20
CA LEU A 433 8.53 10.68 -10.41
C LEU A 433 7.49 11.67 -10.95
N PRO A 434 6.62 12.23 -10.10
CA PRO A 434 5.67 13.26 -10.52
C PRO A 434 6.36 14.62 -10.70
N ASP A 435 5.63 15.59 -11.27
CA ASP A 435 6.07 17.00 -11.28
C ASP A 435 6.30 17.49 -9.83
N ARG A 436 7.36 18.28 -9.63
CA ARG A 436 7.62 18.98 -8.38
C ARG A 436 7.27 20.45 -8.50
N TYR A 437 6.50 20.95 -7.54
CA TYR A 437 6.05 22.33 -7.46
C TYR A 437 6.55 22.99 -6.18
N ALA A 438 7.14 24.18 -6.31
CA ALA A 438 7.38 25.09 -5.21
C ALA A 438 6.17 26.04 -5.07
N LEU A 439 5.69 26.17 -3.85
CA LEU A 439 4.57 27.02 -3.47
C LEU A 439 5.12 28.37 -3.02
N THR A 440 5.35 29.26 -3.98
CA THR A 440 6.07 30.53 -3.80
C THR A 440 5.14 31.67 -3.42
N THR A 441 5.72 32.75 -2.89
CA THR A 441 4.99 34.01 -2.68
C THR A 441 4.60 34.61 -4.04
N PRO A 442 3.32 34.90 -4.30
CA PRO A 442 2.89 35.50 -5.56
C PRO A 442 3.40 36.94 -5.73
N ALA A 443 3.51 37.41 -6.97
CA ALA A 443 3.87 38.79 -7.26
C ALA A 443 2.77 39.76 -6.77
N GLY A 444 3.18 40.94 -6.29
CA GLY A 444 2.25 41.93 -5.74
C GLY A 444 1.69 41.57 -4.35
N ALA A 445 2.18 40.50 -3.71
CA ALA A 445 1.85 40.22 -2.32
C ALA A 445 2.28 41.39 -1.43
N ALA A 446 1.36 41.88 -0.59
CA ALA A 446 1.64 42.94 0.36
C ALA A 446 2.81 42.54 1.29
N ALA A 447 3.68 43.50 1.61
CA ALA A 447 4.82 43.28 2.51
C ALA A 447 4.39 42.71 3.87
N ASP A 448 3.21 43.12 4.36
CA ASP A 448 2.62 42.66 5.61
C ASP A 448 1.96 41.26 5.52
N GLY A 449 1.79 40.74 4.30
CA GLY A 449 1.13 39.47 4.02
C GLY A 449 -0.39 39.55 3.88
N PRO A 450 -1.08 38.40 3.78
CA PRO A 450 -2.53 38.34 3.66
C PRO A 450 -3.23 38.82 4.94
N ASP A 451 -4.36 39.50 4.79
CA ASP A 451 -5.15 39.98 5.92
C ASP A 451 -5.77 38.84 6.75
N ARG A 452 -6.31 39.19 7.93
CA ARG A 452 -6.93 38.23 8.85
C ARG A 452 -8.10 37.48 8.23
N VAL A 453 -8.92 38.14 7.40
CA VAL A 453 -10.10 37.53 6.77
C VAL A 453 -9.68 36.50 5.71
N ALA A 454 -8.66 36.82 4.91
CA ALA A 454 -8.06 35.91 3.93
C ALA A 454 -7.45 34.68 4.61
N LEU A 455 -6.77 34.88 5.75
CA LEU A 455 -6.25 33.78 6.56
C LEU A 455 -7.37 32.90 7.15
N GLU A 456 -8.46 33.49 7.64
CA GLU A 456 -9.63 32.76 8.14
C GLU A 456 -10.31 31.91 7.05
N ARG A 457 -10.31 32.40 5.81
CA ARG A 457 -10.87 31.69 4.64
C ARG A 457 -9.96 30.61 4.06
N ALA A 458 -8.64 30.74 4.22
CA ALA A 458 -7.68 29.75 3.73
C ALA A 458 -7.70 28.48 4.60
N ARG A 459 -8.29 27.40 4.07
CA ARG A 459 -8.38 26.09 4.74
C ARG A 459 -7.50 25.07 4.04
N VAL A 460 -6.51 24.54 4.77
CA VAL A 460 -5.59 23.50 4.27
C VAL A 460 -6.25 22.12 4.42
N GLU A 461 -7.27 21.89 3.60
CA GLU A 461 -8.08 20.67 3.59
C GLU A 461 -8.54 20.33 2.16
N PRO A 462 -8.89 19.07 1.85
CA PRO A 462 -9.33 18.72 0.51
C PRO A 462 -10.66 19.38 0.18
N VAL A 463 -10.88 19.69 -1.09
CA VAL A 463 -12.16 20.21 -1.58
C VAL A 463 -13.20 19.09 -1.52
N HIS A 464 -14.34 19.39 -0.92
CA HIS A 464 -15.41 18.41 -0.74
C HIS A 464 -15.91 17.84 -2.09
N HIS A 465 -16.16 16.53 -2.15
CA HIS A 465 -16.54 15.86 -3.40
C HIS A 465 -17.89 16.34 -3.95
N ALA A 466 -18.84 16.74 -3.09
CA ALA A 466 -20.14 17.27 -3.51
C ALA A 466 -20.04 18.44 -4.52
N TRP A 467 -18.93 19.18 -4.54
CA TRP A 467 -18.72 20.25 -5.51
C TRP A 467 -18.56 19.74 -6.96
N SER A 468 -18.32 18.44 -7.19
CA SER A 468 -18.33 17.85 -8.53
C SER A 468 -19.73 17.80 -9.13
N VAL A 469 -20.78 17.76 -8.31
CA VAL A 469 -22.19 17.71 -8.76
C VAL A 469 -22.88 19.07 -8.63
N ILE A 470 -22.62 19.82 -7.57
CA ILE A 470 -23.18 21.18 -7.36
C ILE A 470 -22.50 22.21 -8.28
N GLY A 471 -21.20 22.02 -8.55
CA GLY A 471 -20.38 22.97 -9.28
C GLY A 471 -19.55 23.90 -8.38
N LEU A 472 -18.28 24.11 -8.74
CA LEU A 472 -17.30 24.85 -7.95
C LEU A 472 -17.63 26.35 -7.75
N ARG A 473 -18.51 26.92 -8.58
CA ARG A 473 -18.91 28.34 -8.49
C ARG A 473 -19.64 28.64 -7.18
N GLY A 474 -20.42 27.68 -6.66
CA GLY A 474 -21.16 27.82 -5.41
C GLY A 474 -20.31 27.76 -4.15
N ARG A 475 -19.07 27.28 -4.24
CA ARG A 475 -18.22 27.03 -3.07
C ARG A 475 -17.95 28.29 -2.25
N THR A 476 -17.44 29.33 -2.90
CA THR A 476 -17.12 30.60 -2.22
C THR A 476 -18.36 31.19 -1.57
N LEU A 477 -19.50 31.17 -2.27
CA LEU A 477 -20.76 31.70 -1.75
C LEU A 477 -21.26 30.92 -0.54
N TYR A 478 -21.22 29.59 -0.60
CA TYR A 478 -21.59 28.73 0.52
C TYR A 478 -20.68 28.93 1.74
N ASP A 479 -19.37 29.05 1.54
CA ASP A 479 -18.43 29.30 2.64
C ASP A 479 -18.63 30.67 3.31
N LEU A 480 -19.00 31.70 2.53
CA LEU A 480 -19.35 33.02 3.06
C LEU A 480 -20.62 32.97 3.93
N ILE A 481 -21.66 32.26 3.46
CA ILE A 481 -22.91 32.08 4.21
C ILE A 481 -22.66 31.24 5.47
N ARG A 482 -21.94 30.12 5.34
CA ARG A 482 -21.62 29.21 6.44
C ARG A 482 -20.80 29.87 7.55
N SER A 483 -19.92 30.80 7.19
CA SER A 483 -19.13 31.57 8.17
C SER A 483 -19.90 32.72 8.82
N GLY A 484 -21.13 32.99 8.38
CA GLY A 484 -21.93 34.12 8.87
C GLY A 484 -21.41 35.49 8.42
N GLN A 485 -20.48 35.52 7.44
CA GLN A 485 -19.90 36.78 6.94
C GLN A 485 -20.88 37.57 6.06
N VAL A 486 -21.89 36.90 5.52
CA VAL A 486 -22.94 37.51 4.69
C VAL A 486 -24.29 36.92 5.05
N THR A 487 -25.30 37.78 5.14
CA THR A 487 -26.69 37.39 5.43
C THR A 487 -27.67 37.90 4.39
N THR A 488 -27.25 38.79 3.48
CA THR A 488 -28.11 39.32 2.41
C THR A 488 -27.59 38.89 1.04
N VAL A 489 -28.49 38.80 0.06
CA VAL A 489 -28.12 38.42 -1.32
C VAL A 489 -27.12 39.42 -1.95
N PRO A 490 -27.35 40.76 -1.90
CA PRO A 490 -26.41 41.71 -2.50
C PRO A 490 -24.99 41.60 -1.91
N ASP A 491 -24.88 41.50 -0.59
CA ASP A 491 -23.57 41.38 0.09
C ASP A 491 -22.88 40.06 -0.26
N ALA A 492 -23.65 38.97 -0.35
CA ALA A 492 -23.12 37.66 -0.71
C ALA A 492 -22.56 37.64 -2.13
N LEU A 493 -23.25 38.25 -3.10
CA LEU A 493 -22.78 38.33 -4.48
C LEU A 493 -21.54 39.25 -4.61
N ALA A 494 -21.54 40.39 -3.93
CA ALA A 494 -20.40 41.30 -3.89
C ALA A 494 -19.16 40.63 -3.27
N ALA A 495 -19.32 40.00 -2.10
CA ALA A 495 -18.23 39.32 -1.39
C ALA A 495 -17.70 38.09 -2.16
N ALA A 496 -18.56 37.37 -2.87
CA ALA A 496 -18.14 36.25 -3.72
C ALA A 496 -17.51 36.69 -5.05
N LYS A 497 -17.59 37.99 -5.37
CA LYS A 497 -17.18 38.60 -6.65
C LYS A 497 -17.90 37.97 -7.85
N LEU A 498 -19.21 37.80 -7.72
CA LEU A 498 -20.08 37.22 -8.76
C LEU A 498 -20.97 38.30 -9.38
N GLY A 499 -21.11 38.27 -10.71
CA GLY A 499 -22.11 39.08 -11.41
C GLY A 499 -23.52 38.60 -11.07
N GLN A 500 -24.51 39.50 -11.21
CA GLN A 500 -25.88 39.28 -10.75
C GLN A 500 -26.50 37.98 -11.29
N SER A 501 -26.52 37.80 -12.61
CA SER A 501 -27.13 36.61 -13.24
C SER A 501 -26.46 35.29 -12.81
N ALA A 502 -25.13 35.26 -12.77
CA ALA A 502 -24.38 34.08 -12.33
C ALA A 502 -24.57 33.79 -10.84
N GLY A 503 -24.66 34.85 -10.03
CA GLY A 503 -24.92 34.79 -8.61
C GLY A 503 -26.28 34.16 -8.28
N TYR A 504 -27.35 34.65 -8.93
CA TYR A 504 -28.69 34.09 -8.74
C TYR A 504 -28.80 32.64 -9.21
N ALA A 505 -28.19 32.28 -10.35
CA ALA A 505 -28.15 30.88 -10.79
C ALA A 505 -27.46 29.99 -9.72
N THR A 506 -26.32 30.43 -9.21
CA THR A 506 -25.56 29.71 -8.18
C THR A 506 -26.36 29.58 -6.86
N LEU A 507 -27.08 30.63 -6.45
CA LEU A 507 -27.96 30.56 -5.28
C LEU A 507 -29.10 29.56 -5.48
N THR A 508 -29.66 29.49 -6.68
CA THR A 508 -30.68 28.48 -7.02
C THR A 508 -30.10 27.06 -6.90
N ASP A 509 -28.91 26.80 -7.45
CA ASP A 509 -28.25 25.49 -7.36
C ASP A 509 -28.01 25.07 -5.90
N LEU A 510 -27.53 26.00 -5.05
CA LEU A 510 -27.32 25.75 -3.63
C LEU A 510 -28.63 25.49 -2.87
N ARG A 511 -29.72 26.17 -3.23
CA ARG A 511 -31.06 25.95 -2.65
C ARG A 511 -31.65 24.61 -3.08
N VAL A 512 -31.52 24.25 -4.36
CA VAL A 512 -31.96 22.94 -4.89
C VAL A 512 -31.21 21.80 -4.20
N ALA A 513 -29.92 22.00 -3.91
CA ALA A 513 -29.12 21.07 -3.12
C ALA A 513 -29.48 21.03 -1.61
N GLY A 514 -30.38 21.92 -1.14
CA GLY A 514 -30.78 22.03 0.27
C GLY A 514 -29.70 22.59 1.19
N LEU A 515 -28.61 23.15 0.65
CA LEU A 515 -27.47 23.63 1.43
C LEU A 515 -27.72 25.01 2.06
N ILE A 516 -28.59 25.80 1.44
CA ILE A 516 -28.97 27.14 1.91
C ILE A 516 -30.48 27.33 1.79
N THR A 517 -30.99 28.27 2.57
CA THR A 517 -32.37 28.76 2.51
C THR A 517 -32.37 30.28 2.26
N LEU A 518 -33.45 30.76 1.65
CA LEU A 518 -33.69 32.19 1.43
C LEU A 518 -35.08 32.50 1.98
N ASP A 519 -35.14 33.15 3.14
CA ASP A 519 -36.39 33.60 3.77
C ASP A 519 -36.42 35.12 3.89
N LYS A 520 -37.47 35.75 3.34
CA LYS A 520 -37.69 37.21 3.37
C LYS A 520 -36.44 38.05 3.02
N GLY A 521 -35.60 37.57 2.10
CA GLY A 521 -34.38 38.24 1.66
C GLY A 521 -33.12 37.95 2.49
N SER A 522 -33.24 37.18 3.57
CA SER A 522 -32.12 36.72 4.40
C SER A 522 -31.65 35.32 3.95
N LEU A 523 -30.33 35.18 3.80
CA LEU A 523 -29.65 33.93 3.50
C LEU A 523 -29.29 33.21 4.80
N ALA A 524 -29.69 31.95 4.92
CA ALA A 524 -29.33 31.08 6.01
C ALA A 524 -28.86 29.71 5.51
N LEU A 525 -28.23 28.93 6.38
CA LEU A 525 -27.92 27.54 6.08
C LEU A 525 -29.20 26.72 5.96
N GLY A 526 -29.19 25.72 5.08
CA GLY A 526 -30.25 24.73 4.97
C GLY A 526 -30.09 23.59 5.98
N ASP A 527 -31.00 22.64 5.90
CA ASP A 527 -31.04 21.42 6.73
C ASP A 527 -30.11 20.33 6.21
N ARG A 528 -29.67 20.41 4.94
CA ARG A 528 -28.75 19.47 4.33
C ARG A 528 -27.29 19.89 4.43
N THR A 529 -26.42 18.90 4.55
CA THR A 529 -24.97 19.06 4.55
C THR A 529 -24.37 18.66 3.20
N LEU A 530 -23.10 19.03 2.96
CA LEU A 530 -22.34 18.56 1.81
C LEU A 530 -22.19 17.03 1.81
N ASP A 531 -22.14 16.39 2.98
CA ASP A 531 -22.06 14.93 3.12
C ASP A 531 -23.36 14.26 2.63
N ASP A 532 -24.52 14.84 2.93
CA ASP A 532 -25.82 14.33 2.46
C ASP A 532 -25.91 14.39 0.93
N VAL A 533 -25.47 15.51 0.33
CA VAL A 533 -25.43 15.64 -1.14
C VAL A 533 -24.47 14.62 -1.76
N ALA A 534 -23.31 14.39 -1.12
CA ALA A 534 -22.35 13.40 -1.60
C ALA A 534 -22.86 11.96 -1.47
N ALA A 535 -23.63 11.65 -0.41
CA ALA A 535 -24.23 10.35 -0.19
C ALA A 535 -25.31 10.05 -1.25
N ASP A 536 -26.22 10.98 -1.50
CA ASP A 536 -27.28 10.85 -2.51
C ASP A 536 -26.71 10.66 -3.91
N ALA A 537 -25.66 11.40 -4.25
CA ALA A 537 -24.97 11.30 -5.53
C ALA A 537 -24.00 10.10 -5.62
N GLY A 538 -23.89 9.27 -4.58
CA GLY A 538 -23.03 8.09 -4.57
C GLY A 538 -21.53 8.40 -4.71
N LEU A 539 -21.07 9.60 -4.33
CA LEU A 539 -19.72 10.08 -4.64
C LEU A 539 -18.61 9.31 -3.93
N ALA A 540 -18.93 8.60 -2.85
CA ALA A 540 -18.01 7.67 -2.21
C ALA A 540 -17.62 6.51 -3.14
N ILE A 541 -18.58 5.99 -3.92
CA ILE A 541 -18.36 4.91 -4.89
C ILE A 541 -17.53 5.45 -6.05
N VAL A 542 -17.92 6.61 -6.61
CA VAL A 542 -17.20 7.27 -7.71
C VAL A 542 -15.74 7.55 -7.34
N ALA A 543 -15.48 8.04 -6.12
CA ALA A 543 -14.13 8.26 -5.63
C ALA A 543 -13.33 6.95 -5.54
N ALA A 544 -13.92 5.89 -4.99
CA ALA A 544 -13.28 4.59 -4.86
C ALA A 544 -12.93 3.98 -6.23
N GLU A 545 -13.86 4.02 -7.20
CA GLU A 545 -13.64 3.55 -8.57
C GLU A 545 -12.52 4.33 -9.26
N ARG A 546 -12.47 5.66 -9.07
CA ARG A 546 -11.41 6.50 -9.63
C ARG A 546 -10.04 6.16 -9.04
N ILE A 547 -9.95 5.93 -7.73
CA ILE A 547 -8.70 5.47 -7.08
C ILE A 547 -8.25 4.14 -7.68
N VAL A 548 -9.17 3.18 -7.82
CA VAL A 548 -8.88 1.86 -8.41
C VAL A 548 -8.38 2.01 -9.84
N ARG A 549 -9.06 2.80 -10.68
CA ARG A 549 -8.62 3.09 -12.05
C ARG A 549 -7.23 3.71 -12.08
N HIS A 550 -6.96 4.73 -11.27
CA HIS A 550 -5.65 5.40 -11.23
C HIS A 550 -4.52 4.48 -10.78
N ARG A 551 -4.79 3.57 -9.84
CA ARG A 551 -3.83 2.54 -9.44
C ARG A 551 -3.55 1.56 -10.59
N ALA A 552 -4.59 1.10 -11.28
CA ALA A 552 -4.45 0.24 -12.45
C ALA A 552 -3.63 0.91 -13.58
N GLU A 553 -3.98 2.15 -13.94
CA GLU A 553 -3.23 2.93 -14.94
C GLU A 553 -1.76 3.14 -14.54
N ARG A 554 -1.48 3.32 -13.24
CA ARG A 554 -0.11 3.46 -12.73
C ARG A 554 0.69 2.16 -12.88
N LEU A 555 0.08 1.01 -12.62
CA LEU A 555 0.72 -0.29 -12.84
C LEU A 555 1.04 -0.52 -14.31
N VAL A 556 0.10 -0.22 -15.21
CA VAL A 556 0.34 -0.32 -16.67
C VAL A 556 1.50 0.57 -17.08
N TRP A 557 1.55 1.81 -16.57
CA TRP A 557 2.67 2.71 -16.82
C TRP A 557 4.01 2.18 -16.29
N HIS A 558 4.03 1.61 -15.08
CA HIS A 558 5.25 1.01 -14.52
C HIS A 558 5.71 -0.21 -15.31
N ALA A 559 4.80 -1.09 -15.72
CA ALA A 559 5.11 -2.22 -16.59
C ALA A 559 5.70 -1.75 -17.94
N TRP A 560 5.13 -0.70 -18.53
CA TRP A 560 5.67 -0.10 -19.76
C TRP A 560 7.08 0.46 -19.56
N LEU A 561 7.33 1.16 -18.45
CA LEU A 561 8.66 1.67 -18.11
C LEU A 561 9.68 0.54 -17.93
N GLU A 562 9.29 -0.55 -17.26
CA GLU A 562 10.15 -1.72 -17.08
C GLU A 562 10.45 -2.42 -18.41
N CYS A 563 9.44 -2.58 -19.29
CA CYS A 563 9.67 -3.17 -20.61
C CYS A 563 10.60 -2.34 -21.49
N ARG A 564 10.56 -1.00 -21.37
CA ARG A 564 11.31 -0.10 -22.26
C ARG A 564 12.68 0.33 -21.73
N PHE A 565 12.80 0.50 -20.41
CA PHE A 565 13.98 1.04 -19.75
C PHE A 565 14.54 0.11 -18.67
N GLY A 566 13.95 -1.07 -18.46
CA GLY A 566 14.47 -2.06 -17.54
C GLY A 566 15.85 -2.56 -17.97
N PRO A 567 16.68 -3.02 -17.03
CA PRO A 567 17.92 -3.68 -17.39
C PRO A 567 17.58 -4.88 -18.30
N PRO A 568 18.32 -5.11 -19.40
CA PRO A 568 18.13 -6.30 -20.21
C PRO A 568 18.20 -7.53 -19.28
N PRO A 569 17.39 -8.57 -19.55
CA PRO A 569 17.46 -9.80 -18.76
C PRO A 569 18.92 -10.24 -18.70
N ALA A 570 19.36 -10.73 -17.54
CA ALA A 570 20.70 -11.29 -17.41
C ALA A 570 20.83 -12.43 -18.42
N ASP A 571 21.48 -12.14 -19.55
CA ASP A 571 21.86 -13.13 -20.55
C ASP A 571 22.94 -14.01 -19.91
N GLN A 572 22.52 -15.15 -19.37
CA GLN A 572 23.33 -16.35 -19.47
C GLN A 572 22.88 -17.06 -20.75
N ASP A 573 23.84 -17.21 -21.67
CA ASP A 573 23.85 -18.08 -22.87
C ASP A 573 23.42 -17.54 -24.25
N THR A 574 23.06 -16.27 -24.46
CA THR A 574 22.86 -15.75 -25.85
C THR A 574 24.03 -14.94 -26.43
N ALA A 575 24.98 -14.52 -25.59
CA ALA A 575 26.20 -13.85 -26.04
C ALA A 575 27.12 -14.78 -26.87
N ASP A 576 27.23 -16.05 -26.48
CA ASP A 576 28.09 -17.02 -27.17
C ASP A 576 27.56 -17.39 -28.57
N GLN A 577 26.23 -17.39 -28.77
CA GLN A 577 25.65 -17.69 -30.09
C GLN A 577 25.78 -16.53 -31.07
N ARG A 578 25.60 -15.27 -30.63
CA ARG A 578 25.83 -14.09 -31.49
C ARG A 578 27.31 -13.84 -31.75
N GLY A 579 28.17 -14.07 -30.76
CA GLY A 579 29.63 -14.01 -30.92
C GLY A 579 30.12 -15.02 -31.96
N ALA A 580 29.61 -16.26 -31.93
CA ALA A 580 29.98 -17.29 -32.90
C ALA A 580 29.46 -17.01 -34.31
N THR A 581 28.24 -16.47 -34.46
CA THR A 581 27.69 -16.11 -35.80
C THR A 581 28.37 -14.89 -36.38
N LEU A 582 28.68 -13.88 -35.57
CA LEU A 582 29.41 -12.69 -36.01
C LEU A 582 30.87 -13.02 -36.32
N ALA A 583 31.54 -13.86 -35.53
CA ALA A 583 32.90 -14.32 -35.81
C ALA A 583 32.97 -15.16 -37.09
N ALA A 584 31.98 -16.02 -37.35
CA ALA A 584 31.87 -16.77 -38.60
C ALA A 584 31.59 -15.86 -39.81
N ALA A 585 30.79 -14.82 -39.64
CA ALA A 585 30.52 -13.83 -40.70
C ALA A 585 31.73 -12.94 -40.99
N ILE A 586 32.49 -12.53 -39.96
CA ILE A 586 33.75 -11.77 -40.10
C ILE A 586 34.83 -12.63 -40.74
N ALA A 587 34.93 -13.92 -40.38
CA ALA A 587 35.88 -14.84 -40.99
C ALA A 587 35.55 -15.17 -42.46
N ALA A 588 34.29 -14.99 -42.88
CA ALA A 588 33.82 -15.20 -44.25
C ALA A 588 33.77 -13.91 -45.10
N ALA A 589 34.07 -12.75 -44.51
CA ALA A 589 34.10 -11.49 -45.24
C ALA A 589 35.37 -11.40 -46.12
N PRO A 590 35.26 -11.03 -47.41
CA PRO A 590 36.43 -10.81 -48.25
C PRO A 590 37.28 -9.68 -47.66
N VAL A 591 38.60 -9.89 -47.58
CA VAL A 591 39.54 -8.88 -47.10
C VAL A 591 39.60 -7.75 -48.13
N LEU A 592 38.89 -6.66 -47.85
CA LEU A 592 38.97 -5.42 -48.62
C LEU A 592 40.32 -4.77 -48.35
N ASP A 593 41.03 -4.38 -49.41
CA ASP A 593 42.28 -3.66 -49.26
C ASP A 593 42.03 -2.19 -48.85
N ALA A 594 43.09 -1.49 -48.47
CA ALA A 594 42.99 -0.10 -48.01
C ALA A 594 42.43 0.84 -49.11
N GLN A 595 42.58 0.47 -50.38
CA GLN A 595 42.14 1.27 -51.52
C GLN A 595 40.64 1.14 -51.75
N ASP A 596 40.08 -0.05 -51.54
CA ASP A 596 38.63 -0.29 -51.56
C ASP A 596 37.92 0.44 -50.40
N SER A 597 38.55 0.49 -49.23
CA SER A 597 38.00 1.21 -48.06
C SER A 597 37.95 2.72 -48.28
N GLU A 598 38.97 3.30 -48.92
CA GLU A 598 38.95 4.72 -49.29
C GLU A 598 37.91 5.04 -50.38
N LEU A 599 37.73 4.16 -51.36
CA LEU A 599 36.72 4.33 -52.41
C LEU A 599 35.29 4.28 -51.86
N ILE A 600 35.01 3.38 -50.92
CA ILE A 600 33.70 3.28 -50.27
C ILE A 600 33.44 4.53 -49.40
N TRP A 601 34.46 5.01 -48.68
CA TRP A 601 34.34 6.22 -47.87
C TRP A 601 34.12 7.47 -48.73
N ALA A 602 34.86 7.59 -49.84
CA ALA A 602 34.69 8.67 -50.81
C ALA A 602 33.31 8.64 -51.48
N ALA A 603 32.79 7.46 -51.84
CA ALA A 603 31.45 7.30 -52.40
C ALA A 603 30.36 7.66 -51.38
N THR A 604 30.54 7.28 -50.11
CA THR A 604 29.59 7.58 -49.02
C THR A 604 29.56 9.08 -48.70
N MET A 605 30.72 9.75 -48.72
CA MET A 605 30.82 11.19 -48.52
C MET A 605 30.27 11.99 -49.72
N ALA A 606 30.40 11.46 -50.95
CA ALA A 606 29.85 12.07 -52.16
C ALA A 606 28.32 11.93 -52.27
N ALA A 607 27.73 10.88 -51.68
CA ALA A 607 26.28 10.64 -51.73
C ALA A 607 25.46 11.55 -50.79
N GLY A 608 26.10 12.21 -49.81
CA GLY A 608 25.43 13.04 -48.80
C GLY A 608 24.51 12.22 -47.87
N PRO A 609 24.02 12.81 -46.76
CA PRO A 609 23.07 12.14 -45.89
C PRO A 609 21.80 11.79 -46.68
N PRO A 610 21.16 10.63 -46.39
CA PRO A 610 19.96 10.23 -47.12
C PRO A 610 18.90 11.33 -47.03
N PRO A 611 18.18 11.64 -48.11
CA PRO A 611 17.14 12.66 -48.08
C PRO A 611 16.10 12.29 -47.03
N ALA A 612 15.73 13.27 -46.20
CA ALA A 612 14.73 13.10 -45.16
C ALA A 612 13.42 12.58 -45.79
N ASP A 613 12.89 11.49 -45.24
CA ASP A 613 11.65 10.90 -45.70
C ASP A 613 10.49 11.82 -45.29
N PRO A 614 9.85 12.52 -46.26
CA PRO A 614 8.79 13.48 -45.94
C PRO A 614 7.59 12.82 -45.26
N LEU A 615 7.43 11.50 -45.46
CA LEU A 615 6.36 10.73 -44.83
C LEU A 615 6.63 10.52 -43.34
N LEU A 616 7.90 10.30 -42.97
CA LEU A 616 8.31 10.09 -41.58
C LEU A 616 8.20 11.40 -40.79
N ASP A 617 8.65 12.51 -41.37
CA ASP A 617 8.53 13.84 -40.76
C ASP A 617 7.06 14.25 -40.59
N ALA A 618 6.18 13.93 -41.56
CA ALA A 618 4.76 14.19 -41.46
C ALA A 618 4.07 13.33 -40.38
N LEU A 619 4.49 12.07 -40.20
CA LEU A 619 3.98 11.18 -39.15
C LEU A 619 4.40 11.64 -37.75
N ASP A 620 5.64 12.10 -37.59
CA ASP A 620 6.13 12.64 -36.33
C ASP A 620 5.39 13.93 -35.97
N LEU A 621 5.13 14.80 -36.94
CA LEU A 621 4.40 16.06 -36.72
C LEU A 621 2.92 15.82 -36.38
N LEU A 622 2.28 14.81 -36.98
CA LEU A 622 0.93 14.37 -36.63
C LEU A 622 0.85 13.71 -35.25
N SER A 623 1.89 12.97 -34.84
CA SER A 623 1.96 12.38 -33.51
C SER A 623 2.16 13.45 -32.43
N ASP A 624 3.07 14.38 -32.65
CA ASP A 624 3.43 15.41 -31.67
C ASP A 624 2.38 16.51 -31.52
N ALA A 625 1.75 16.96 -32.61
CA ALA A 625 0.79 18.06 -32.56
C ALA A 625 -0.64 17.59 -32.24
N LEU A 626 -1.04 16.42 -32.72
CA LEU A 626 -2.43 15.94 -32.67
C LEU A 626 -2.61 14.63 -31.90
N GLY A 627 -1.52 14.02 -31.40
CA GLY A 627 -1.58 12.78 -30.63
C GLY A 627 -1.98 11.57 -31.47
N ALA A 628 -1.72 11.61 -32.79
CA ALA A 628 -2.03 10.49 -33.68
C ALA A 628 -1.20 9.25 -33.32
N VAL A 629 -1.85 8.08 -33.32
CA VAL A 629 -1.22 6.77 -33.07
C VAL A 629 -1.51 5.86 -34.26
N ILE A 630 -0.48 5.21 -34.79
CA ILE A 630 -0.63 4.25 -35.89
C ILE A 630 -1.39 3.03 -35.38
N VAL A 631 -2.56 2.77 -35.97
CA VAL A 631 -3.40 1.61 -35.64
C VAL A 631 -3.15 0.53 -36.69
N ALA A 632 -2.85 -0.70 -36.26
CA ALA A 632 -2.71 -1.82 -37.17
C ALA A 632 -4.05 -2.11 -37.86
N ALA A 633 -4.01 -2.35 -39.17
CA ALA A 633 -5.21 -2.60 -39.96
C ALA A 633 -5.99 -3.82 -39.41
N PRO A 634 -7.32 -3.74 -39.30
CA PRO A 634 -8.12 -4.87 -38.87
C PRO A 634 -8.06 -5.97 -39.93
N SER A 635 -7.70 -7.17 -39.50
CA SER A 635 -7.66 -8.40 -40.31
C SER A 635 -9.05 -8.91 -40.65
#